data_AF-A0A847FQ07-F1
#
_entry.id   AF-A0A847FQ07-F1
#
_cell.length_a   1.000
_cell.length_b   1.000
_cell.length_c   1.000
_cell.angle_alpha   90.00
_cell.angle_beta   90.00
_cell.angle_gamma   90.00
#
_symmetry.space_group_name_H-M   'P 1'
#
loop_
_entity.id
_entity.type
_entity.pdbx_description
1 polymer ?
#
loop_
_entity_poly.entity_id
_entity_poly.type
_entity_poly.pdbx_seq_one_letter_code
_entity_poly.pdbx_strand_id
1 'polypeptide(L)'
;MSRALIRLVGLLLLLTLAGCSFSGGRLLDAEQPLWEQGSELSLAPGRPVGQTFVAQHGGLAGVELLLAADPGADPTLTLHLRSDPQSATDLATASLQVPGGQPPRFYRFSFPVQGNSHGRYYYAFLEADEAGARVATGGGEAYLNGAAYAGHEPQDRQLAFGLAYDPGRTLLDLVGAGVAGLGLLLAAGILFVVPGWALLNWLLGGQALSWPVRLGLAAGISLALYPVLLLWTDLVGLHLGSLYAWLPAGLGVAALAWQNRTWRPRQAWTGFRRWLHSEAAWPDLALLLVLGLVMAVRLLPARSLDAPLWGDSYQHTMIVQLLIDNRGLFDSWAPYVDLDQFTYHFGFHSTAAALHWLSGLPAQAATLWAGQVINLLAVVALYPLAHRMAAGLSDRSRRWAGIGAVLFAGLLCQMPMVYSNWGRYTQLAGQVILPAAAWLTWEALDEPRLAGRRAALIALVVGGLALTHYRVLLFYGCFVFGLLLVALRERSGRRLVRGLAGAGAGTLLLFLPWFWATYGTVVQQMFVVQITTPPDQAHTFMQEYNQIGDLRTFLAPLAWLMLLVGLGLGLWERRRGMLLLAIWWLLLLIVANPEFFSLPGTGIISNFALFIAAYLPAAVAAGYLAARLADVAGRRGWMPVLVALLALGLGLFGATERLVDLDPRAHALVTRPDIRAAAWIRDNTPPESRFLVNSFFAYGGTSPVGSDGGWWLPLLAERQVTVPPLAYSGEVPLEAGARLGVQELNAWVHESAPDDPALLALLRAEGVTHVYVGQRQGRVNSSGENAINPHLLAESASYRLVYQQDRVWIFEVLDPPPARGGL
;
A
#
# COMPACT_ATOMS: atom_id res chain seq x y z
N MET A 1 21.95 -1.11 33.48
CA MET A 1 20.98 -2.12 33.00
C MET A 1 21.76 -3.34 32.50
N SER A 2 21.42 -4.55 32.95
CA SER A 2 22.16 -5.77 32.58
C SER A 2 21.91 -6.14 31.11
N ARG A 3 22.89 -6.76 30.45
CA ARG A 3 22.74 -7.27 29.06
C ARG A 3 21.55 -8.24 28.93
N ALA A 4 21.21 -8.95 30.01
CA ALA A 4 20.05 -9.84 30.06
C ALA A 4 18.73 -9.06 30.01
N LEU A 5 18.61 -7.94 30.74
CA LEU A 5 17.41 -7.10 30.72
C LEU A 5 17.20 -6.43 29.35
N ILE A 6 18.27 -5.98 28.70
CA ILE A 6 18.20 -5.38 27.34
C ILE A 6 17.77 -6.44 26.31
N ARG A 7 18.29 -7.67 26.42
CA ARG A 7 17.86 -8.79 25.56
C ARG A 7 16.41 -9.20 25.83
N LEU A 8 15.99 -9.22 27.08
CA LEU A 8 14.62 -9.55 27.47
C LEU A 8 13.63 -8.49 27.00
N VAL A 9 13.95 -7.20 27.16
CA VAL A 9 13.13 -6.08 26.69
C VAL A 9 13.10 -6.04 25.16
N GLY A 10 14.24 -6.24 24.49
CA GLY A 10 14.29 -6.33 23.03
C GLY A 10 13.51 -7.53 22.48
N LEU A 11 13.59 -8.68 23.14
CA LEU A 11 12.79 -9.86 22.81
C LEU A 11 11.30 -9.58 23.05
N LEU A 12 10.90 -9.08 24.21
CA LEU A 12 9.50 -8.70 24.49
C LEU A 12 8.96 -7.68 23.48
N LEU A 13 9.74 -6.67 23.11
CA LEU A 13 9.38 -5.71 22.06
C LEU A 13 9.19 -6.39 20.71
N LEU A 14 10.12 -7.25 20.30
CA LEU A 14 10.00 -8.00 19.04
C LEU A 14 8.82 -8.98 19.05
N LEU A 15 8.52 -9.60 20.20
CA LEU A 15 7.38 -10.49 20.38
C LEU A 15 6.04 -9.73 20.35
N THR A 16 5.97 -8.56 21.00
CA THR A 16 4.80 -7.68 20.90
C THR A 16 4.61 -7.15 19.48
N LEU A 17 5.70 -6.94 18.74
CA LEU A 17 5.64 -6.51 17.33
C LEU A 17 5.28 -7.65 16.36
N ALA A 18 5.43 -8.90 16.79
CA ALA A 18 5.11 -10.09 15.99
C ALA A 18 3.70 -10.66 16.30
N GLY A 19 2.96 -10.11 17.27
CA GLY A 19 1.62 -10.58 17.62
C GLY A 19 1.56 -11.96 18.30
N CYS A 20 2.70 -12.62 18.54
CA CYS A 20 2.75 -13.96 19.13
C CYS A 20 2.56 -13.94 20.66
N SER A 21 1.90 -14.97 21.19
CA SER A 21 1.92 -15.30 22.62
C SER A 21 3.04 -16.31 22.94
N PHE A 22 3.53 -16.35 24.17
CA PHE A 22 4.58 -17.30 24.58
C PHE A 22 4.00 -18.39 25.48
N SER A 23 4.07 -19.66 25.06
CA SER A 23 3.51 -20.78 25.80
C SER A 23 4.33 -22.07 25.59
N GLY A 24 4.73 -22.70 26.70
CA GLY A 24 5.48 -23.97 26.67
C GLY A 24 6.83 -23.87 25.94
N GLY A 25 7.53 -22.74 26.05
CA GLY A 25 8.82 -22.51 25.38
C GLY A 25 8.72 -22.20 23.88
N ARG A 26 7.51 -22.05 23.34
CA ARG A 26 7.22 -21.74 21.93
C ARG A 26 6.48 -20.41 21.78
N LEU A 27 6.59 -19.82 20.60
CA LEU A 27 5.74 -18.71 20.16
C LEU A 27 4.50 -19.26 19.47
N LEU A 28 3.33 -18.86 19.94
CA LEU A 28 2.05 -19.23 19.37
C LEU A 28 1.48 -18.06 18.58
N ASP A 29 1.17 -18.34 17.33
CA ASP A 29 0.41 -17.47 16.45
C ASP A 29 -0.97 -18.08 16.21
N ALA A 30 -2.01 -17.35 16.64
CA ALA A 30 -3.39 -17.79 16.49
C ALA A 30 -3.92 -17.37 15.11
N GLU A 31 -3.59 -18.17 14.09
CA GLU A 31 -3.96 -17.89 12.68
C GLU A 31 -5.48 -17.81 12.49
N GLN A 32 -6.19 -18.88 12.86
CA GLN A 32 -7.64 -18.98 12.76
C GLN A 32 -8.22 -19.64 14.02
N PRO A 33 -8.39 -18.88 15.12
CA PRO A 33 -8.90 -19.41 16.38
C PRO A 33 -10.42 -19.49 16.46
N LEU A 34 -11.15 -18.93 15.48
CA LEU A 34 -12.62 -18.88 15.49
C LEU A 34 -13.21 -20.19 14.93
N TRP A 35 -14.30 -20.67 15.52
CA TRP A 35 -15.06 -21.83 15.04
C TRP A 35 -16.56 -21.61 15.26
N GLU A 36 -17.37 -22.34 14.51
CA GLU A 36 -18.82 -22.35 14.68
C GLU A 36 -19.24 -23.52 15.56
N GLN A 37 -20.09 -23.25 16.54
CA GLN A 37 -20.54 -24.29 17.46
C GLN A 37 -21.36 -25.35 16.71
N GLY A 38 -20.92 -26.61 16.76
CA GLY A 38 -21.53 -27.72 16.02
C GLY A 38 -21.01 -27.91 14.59
N SER A 39 -20.08 -27.07 14.11
CA SER A 39 -19.41 -27.24 12.81
C SER A 39 -18.09 -27.98 13.00
N GLU A 40 -18.11 -29.29 12.76
CA GLU A 40 -16.95 -30.17 12.98
C GLU A 40 -16.75 -31.13 11.80
N LEU A 41 -15.51 -31.57 11.60
CA LEU A 41 -15.14 -32.65 10.68
C LEU A 41 -14.75 -33.88 11.50
N SER A 42 -15.40 -35.02 11.21
CA SER A 42 -15.13 -36.28 11.89
C SER A 42 -13.87 -36.95 11.33
N LEU A 43 -13.01 -37.40 12.23
CA LEU A 43 -11.86 -38.24 11.92
C LEU A 43 -12.25 -39.72 12.03
N ALA A 44 -11.84 -40.50 11.04
CA ALA A 44 -11.96 -41.96 11.04
C ALA A 44 -10.76 -42.58 10.31
N PRO A 45 -10.46 -43.86 10.57
CA PRO A 45 -9.41 -44.58 9.84
C PRO A 45 -9.60 -44.47 8.32
N GLY A 46 -8.54 -44.08 7.61
CA GLY A 46 -8.57 -43.85 6.15
C GLY A 46 -9.34 -42.61 5.68
N ARG A 47 -9.79 -41.74 6.60
CA ARG A 47 -10.45 -40.46 6.30
C ARG A 47 -9.75 -39.32 7.04
N PRO A 48 -8.57 -38.89 6.56
CA PRO A 48 -7.82 -37.83 7.21
C PRO A 48 -8.52 -36.47 7.10
N VAL A 49 -8.32 -35.62 8.09
CA VAL A 49 -8.78 -34.22 8.08
C VAL A 49 -7.57 -33.32 8.16
N GLY A 50 -7.46 -32.32 7.26
CA GLY A 50 -6.30 -31.46 7.20
C GLY A 50 -6.60 -30.00 6.90
N GLN A 51 -5.54 -29.19 6.90
CA GLN A 51 -5.54 -27.76 6.66
C GLN A 51 -4.30 -27.40 5.85
N THR A 52 -4.49 -26.66 4.77
CA THR A 52 -3.38 -25.95 4.12
C THR A 52 -3.19 -24.58 4.74
N PHE A 53 -1.94 -24.11 4.83
CA PHE A 53 -1.62 -22.82 5.43
C PHE A 53 -0.27 -22.28 4.96
N VAL A 54 -0.02 -21.00 5.24
CA VAL A 54 1.29 -20.36 5.07
C VAL A 54 1.85 -20.01 6.44
N ALA A 55 3.09 -20.43 6.71
CA ALA A 55 3.77 -20.08 7.95
C ALA A 55 4.25 -18.62 7.92
N GLN A 56 3.79 -17.80 8.87
CA GLN A 56 4.10 -16.37 8.98
C GLN A 56 5.50 -16.09 9.51
N HIS A 57 6.14 -17.07 10.15
CA HIS A 57 7.45 -16.91 10.78
C HIS A 57 8.39 -18.06 10.46
N GLY A 58 9.70 -17.81 10.59
CA GLY A 58 10.72 -18.85 10.56
C GLY A 58 10.69 -19.71 11.83
N GLY A 59 10.94 -21.02 11.67
CA GLY A 59 11.04 -21.96 12.77
C GLY A 59 9.76 -22.69 13.15
N LEU A 60 8.88 -22.99 12.19
CA LEU A 60 7.66 -23.77 12.44
C LEU A 60 8.02 -25.09 13.15
N ALA A 61 7.42 -25.32 14.31
CA ALA A 61 7.78 -26.41 15.23
C ALA A 61 6.56 -27.18 15.76
N GLY A 62 5.35 -26.75 15.40
CA GLY A 62 4.13 -27.45 15.73
C GLY A 62 2.89 -26.78 15.15
N VAL A 63 1.78 -27.52 15.18
CA VAL A 63 0.45 -27.04 14.83
C VAL A 63 -0.48 -27.31 16.01
N GLU A 64 -1.29 -26.33 16.37
CA GLU A 64 -2.37 -26.46 17.35
C GLU A 64 -3.69 -26.60 16.61
N LEU A 65 -4.50 -27.60 16.98
CA LEU A 65 -5.82 -27.85 16.40
C LEU A 65 -6.86 -27.95 17.52
N LEU A 66 -8.03 -27.37 17.32
CA LEU A 66 -9.15 -27.48 18.26
C LEU A 66 -9.86 -28.82 18.06
N LEU A 67 -9.69 -29.74 19.01
CA LEU A 67 -10.18 -31.12 18.91
C LEU A 67 -11.12 -31.48 20.05
N ALA A 68 -12.03 -32.40 19.78
CA ALA A 68 -12.85 -33.11 20.75
C ALA A 68 -12.85 -34.61 20.44
N ALA A 69 -12.99 -35.44 21.48
CA ALA A 69 -13.16 -36.88 21.33
C ALA A 69 -14.41 -37.36 22.07
N ASP A 70 -15.06 -38.37 21.51
CA ASP A 70 -16.31 -38.91 22.04
C ASP A 70 -16.11 -39.56 23.42
N PRO A 71 -17.12 -39.50 24.32
CA PRO A 71 -17.02 -40.14 25.62
C PRO A 71 -16.72 -41.64 25.50
N GLY A 72 -15.64 -42.09 26.14
CA GLY A 72 -15.22 -43.50 26.14
C GLY A 72 -14.31 -43.90 24.96
N ALA A 73 -13.92 -42.96 24.10
CA ALA A 73 -12.89 -43.15 23.08
C ALA A 73 -11.68 -42.26 23.38
N ASP A 74 -10.48 -42.83 23.39
CA ASP A 74 -9.21 -42.10 23.58
C ASP A 74 -8.30 -42.26 22.36
N PRO A 75 -8.70 -41.78 21.16
CA PRO A 75 -8.01 -42.07 19.91
C PRO A 75 -6.59 -41.48 19.88
N THR A 76 -5.67 -42.18 19.23
CA THR A 76 -4.33 -41.67 18.91
C THR A 76 -4.36 -41.03 17.55
N LEU A 77 -4.09 -39.71 17.52
CA LEU A 77 -4.03 -38.96 16.29
C LEU A 77 -2.58 -38.74 15.88
N THR A 78 -2.28 -38.97 14.61
CA THR A 78 -0.99 -38.65 14.00
C THR A 78 -1.15 -37.50 13.03
N LEU A 79 -0.42 -36.42 13.28
CA LEU A 79 -0.29 -35.30 12.37
C LEU A 79 0.86 -35.56 11.40
N HIS A 80 0.57 -35.34 10.11
CA HIS A 80 1.53 -35.35 9.02
C HIS A 80 1.64 -33.95 8.43
N LEU A 81 2.85 -33.46 8.23
CA LEU A 81 3.13 -32.16 7.62
C LEU A 81 3.79 -32.37 6.25
N ARG A 82 3.21 -31.80 5.19
CA ARG A 82 3.69 -31.86 3.81
C ARG A 82 3.86 -30.46 3.21
N SER A 83 4.55 -30.37 2.07
CA SER A 83 4.73 -29.12 1.31
C SER A 83 3.44 -28.61 0.67
N ASP A 84 2.52 -29.51 0.35
CA ASP A 84 1.25 -29.26 -0.32
C ASP A 84 0.40 -30.55 -0.30
N PRO A 85 -0.89 -30.48 -0.65
CA PRO A 85 -1.79 -31.64 -0.64
C PRO A 85 -1.41 -32.77 -1.62
N GLN A 86 -0.70 -32.46 -2.70
CA GLN A 86 -0.34 -33.44 -3.74
C GLN A 86 0.99 -34.15 -3.43
N SER A 87 1.79 -33.59 -2.52
CA SER A 87 3.03 -34.20 -2.06
C SER A 87 2.77 -35.53 -1.35
N ALA A 88 3.56 -36.54 -1.69
CA ALA A 88 3.56 -37.84 -1.04
C ALA A 88 4.57 -37.94 0.13
N THR A 89 5.42 -36.92 0.31
CA THR A 89 6.51 -36.95 1.29
C THR A 89 6.17 -36.13 2.52
N ASP A 90 6.21 -36.78 3.69
CA ASP A 90 6.07 -36.10 4.97
C ASP A 90 7.38 -35.38 5.32
N LEU A 91 7.27 -34.07 5.55
CA LEU A 91 8.34 -33.23 6.07
C LEU A 91 8.52 -33.44 7.57
N ALA A 92 7.44 -33.77 8.28
CA ALA A 92 7.44 -34.09 9.69
C ALA A 92 6.17 -34.84 10.11
N THR A 93 6.26 -35.60 11.20
CA THR A 93 5.11 -36.24 11.84
C THR A 93 5.12 -36.04 13.36
N ALA A 94 3.95 -36.08 13.98
CA ALA A 94 3.79 -36.02 15.44
C ALA A 94 2.51 -36.74 15.87
N SER A 95 2.53 -37.52 16.96
CA SER A 95 1.36 -38.23 17.46
C SER A 95 1.02 -37.85 18.89
N LEU A 96 -0.27 -37.79 19.22
CA LEU A 96 -0.76 -37.60 20.58
C LEU A 96 -2.10 -38.31 20.78
N GLN A 97 -2.38 -38.71 22.02
CA GLN A 97 -3.67 -39.28 22.40
C GLN A 97 -4.63 -38.17 22.84
N VAL A 98 -5.88 -38.21 22.36
CA VAL A 98 -6.92 -37.23 22.69
C VAL A 98 -7.91 -37.85 23.68
N PRO A 99 -7.98 -37.39 24.94
CA PRO A 99 -8.90 -37.92 25.92
C PRO A 99 -10.37 -37.69 25.56
N GLY A 100 -11.18 -38.73 25.65
CA GLY A 100 -12.62 -38.71 25.39
C GLY A 100 -13.43 -37.94 26.44
N GLY A 101 -14.56 -37.40 26.01
CA GLY A 101 -15.55 -36.77 26.90
C GLY A 101 -15.16 -35.38 27.44
N GLN A 102 -14.10 -34.77 26.92
CA GLN A 102 -13.72 -33.40 27.23
C GLN A 102 -14.33 -32.39 26.24
N PRO A 103 -14.60 -31.14 26.67
CA PRO A 103 -15.01 -30.09 25.73
C PRO A 103 -13.90 -29.81 24.70
N PRO A 104 -14.25 -29.29 23.50
CA PRO A 104 -13.28 -28.93 22.47
C PRO A 104 -12.17 -28.03 23.03
N ARG A 105 -10.91 -28.41 22.81
CA ARG A 105 -9.73 -27.64 23.25
C ARG A 105 -8.56 -27.80 22.30
N PHE A 106 -7.62 -26.86 22.33
CA PHE A 106 -6.45 -26.89 21.47
C PHE A 106 -5.46 -27.97 21.93
N TYR A 107 -5.07 -28.84 21.01
CA TYR A 107 -4.00 -29.82 21.20
C TYR A 107 -2.83 -29.48 20.27
N ARG A 108 -1.62 -29.49 20.83
CA ARG A 108 -0.39 -29.14 20.10
C ARG A 108 0.34 -30.39 19.63
N PHE A 109 0.44 -30.54 18.32
CA PHE A 109 1.31 -31.51 17.67
C PHE A 109 2.68 -30.89 17.46
N SER A 110 3.66 -31.31 18.26
CA SER A 110 5.02 -30.76 18.18
C SER A 110 5.93 -31.68 17.38
N PHE A 111 6.70 -31.11 16.45
CA PHE A 111 7.57 -31.86 15.55
C PHE A 111 8.93 -31.16 15.37
N PRO A 112 9.93 -31.80 14.72
CA PRO A 112 11.23 -31.18 14.46
C PRO A 112 11.12 -29.83 13.73
N VAL A 113 11.90 -28.84 14.18
CA VAL A 113 11.81 -27.45 13.71
C VAL A 113 12.13 -27.32 12.22
N GLN A 114 11.20 -26.73 11.47
CA GLN A 114 11.35 -26.35 10.08
C GLN A 114 12.03 -24.97 9.99
N GLY A 115 13.35 -24.97 9.82
CA GLY A 115 14.18 -23.76 9.95
C GLY A 115 13.82 -22.60 9.00
N ASN A 116 13.44 -22.91 7.76
CA ASN A 116 13.12 -21.91 6.72
C ASN A 116 11.61 -21.90 6.40
N SER A 117 10.76 -21.84 7.42
CA SER A 117 9.30 -21.92 7.25
C SER A 117 8.62 -20.62 6.83
N HIS A 118 9.23 -19.45 7.04
CA HIS A 118 8.60 -18.17 6.72
C HIS A 118 8.14 -18.09 5.25
N GLY A 119 6.88 -17.72 5.02
CA GLY A 119 6.27 -17.58 3.71
C GLY A 119 6.06 -18.90 2.96
N ARG A 120 6.38 -20.05 3.57
CA ARG A 120 6.18 -21.36 2.93
C ARG A 120 4.76 -21.85 3.13
N TYR A 121 4.23 -22.43 2.06
CA TYR A 121 2.96 -23.13 2.05
C TYR A 121 3.15 -24.56 2.56
N TYR A 122 2.19 -25.05 3.33
CA TYR A 122 2.20 -26.36 3.95
C TYR A 122 0.80 -26.97 3.90
N TYR A 123 0.75 -28.29 4.03
CA TYR A 123 -0.44 -29.06 4.29
C TYR A 123 -0.24 -29.91 5.55
N ALA A 124 -1.01 -29.67 6.60
CA ALA A 124 -1.01 -30.51 7.78
C ALA A 124 -2.32 -31.30 7.85
N PHE A 125 -2.24 -32.62 8.03
CA PHE A 125 -3.43 -33.45 8.19
C PHE A 125 -3.29 -34.43 9.35
N LEU A 126 -4.43 -34.78 9.94
CA LEU A 126 -4.57 -35.74 11.01
C LEU A 126 -5.08 -37.06 10.45
N GLU A 127 -4.41 -38.15 10.81
CA GLU A 127 -4.85 -39.52 10.66
C GLU A 127 -5.19 -40.08 12.04
N ALA A 128 -6.31 -40.81 12.13
CA ALA A 128 -6.76 -41.44 13.37
C ALA A 128 -6.63 -42.97 13.26
N ASP A 129 -6.12 -43.59 14.32
CA ASP A 129 -6.07 -45.04 14.49
C ASP A 129 -7.47 -45.64 14.66
N GLU A 130 -8.36 -44.92 15.34
CA GLU A 130 -9.73 -45.30 15.66
C GLU A 130 -10.71 -44.15 15.39
N ALA A 131 -11.99 -44.47 15.27
CA ALA A 131 -13.04 -43.47 15.11
C ALA A 131 -13.35 -42.78 16.46
N GLY A 132 -13.91 -41.56 16.41
CA GLY A 132 -14.42 -40.86 17.59
C GLY A 132 -13.71 -39.55 17.91
N ALA A 133 -12.78 -39.09 17.07
CA ALA A 133 -12.22 -37.74 17.13
C ALA A 133 -12.92 -36.80 16.15
N ARG A 134 -13.04 -35.52 16.52
CA ARG A 134 -13.63 -34.45 15.72
C ARG A 134 -12.74 -33.21 15.78
N VAL A 135 -12.63 -32.53 14.64
CA VAL A 135 -11.89 -31.26 14.50
C VAL A 135 -12.90 -30.13 14.30
N ALA A 136 -12.81 -29.08 15.12
CA ALA A 136 -13.69 -27.94 14.99
C ALA A 136 -13.34 -27.10 13.74
N THR A 137 -14.37 -26.56 13.11
CA THR A 137 -14.25 -25.78 11.87
C THR A 137 -15.03 -24.47 11.92
N GLY A 138 -14.61 -23.50 11.09
CA GLY A 138 -15.33 -22.27 10.80
C GLY A 138 -15.56 -22.09 9.29
N GLY A 139 -16.20 -20.99 8.90
CA GLY A 139 -16.46 -20.65 7.51
C GLY A 139 -15.21 -20.56 6.63
N GLY A 140 -15.37 -20.84 5.33
CA GLY A 140 -14.28 -20.89 4.36
C GLY A 140 -13.49 -19.58 4.22
N GLU A 141 -14.11 -18.43 4.45
CA GLU A 141 -13.48 -17.10 4.38
C GLU A 141 -12.63 -16.73 5.61
N ALA A 142 -12.67 -17.53 6.67
CA ALA A 142 -12.05 -17.17 7.93
C ALA A 142 -10.51 -17.21 7.92
N TYR A 143 -9.91 -17.86 6.92
CA TYR A 143 -8.48 -17.87 6.66
C TYR A 143 -8.17 -17.67 5.17
N LEU A 144 -7.20 -16.80 4.86
CA LEU A 144 -6.93 -16.38 3.48
C LEU A 144 -6.06 -17.36 2.69
N ASN A 145 -5.08 -17.98 3.34
CA ASN A 145 -3.96 -18.62 2.65
C ASN A 145 -4.02 -20.15 2.69
N GLY A 146 -5.22 -20.71 2.55
CA GLY A 146 -5.47 -22.15 2.53
C GLY A 146 -6.93 -22.52 2.76
N ALA A 147 -7.20 -23.80 2.98
CA ALA A 147 -8.51 -24.38 3.24
C ALA A 147 -8.40 -25.64 4.10
N ALA A 148 -9.53 -26.05 4.69
CA ALA A 148 -9.68 -27.37 5.27
C ALA A 148 -9.79 -28.44 4.19
N TYR A 149 -9.42 -29.67 4.52
CA TYR A 149 -9.47 -30.85 3.67
C TYR A 149 -10.09 -32.01 4.43
N ALA A 150 -10.90 -32.82 3.75
CA ALA A 150 -11.46 -34.07 4.27
C ALA A 150 -11.21 -35.18 3.25
N GLY A 151 -10.54 -36.25 3.67
CA GLY A 151 -10.12 -37.31 2.74
C GLY A 151 -9.16 -36.83 1.65
N HIS A 152 -8.31 -35.83 1.96
CA HIS A 152 -7.47 -35.11 1.00
C HIS A 152 -8.21 -34.32 -0.09
N GLU A 153 -9.53 -34.16 0.02
CA GLU A 153 -10.32 -33.29 -0.84
C GLU A 153 -10.59 -31.94 -0.17
N PRO A 154 -10.39 -30.81 -0.88
CA PRO A 154 -10.58 -29.48 -0.31
C PRO A 154 -12.05 -29.22 0.08
N GLN A 155 -12.24 -28.43 1.13
CA GLN A 155 -13.54 -28.07 1.69
C GLN A 155 -13.72 -26.55 1.74
N ASP A 156 -14.96 -26.07 1.61
CA ASP A 156 -15.30 -24.65 1.83
C ASP A 156 -15.41 -24.31 3.33
N ARG A 157 -14.39 -24.69 4.09
CA ARG A 157 -14.28 -24.52 5.54
C ARG A 157 -12.82 -24.27 5.92
N GLN A 158 -12.62 -23.84 7.16
CA GLN A 158 -11.29 -23.72 7.77
C GLN A 158 -11.27 -24.49 9.08
N LEU A 159 -10.19 -25.22 9.37
CA LEU A 159 -10.00 -25.78 10.71
C LEU A 159 -9.77 -24.64 11.71
N ALA A 160 -10.13 -24.83 12.98
CA ALA A 160 -9.67 -23.94 14.03
C ALA A 160 -8.25 -24.32 14.43
N PHE A 161 -7.27 -23.49 14.07
CA PHE A 161 -5.85 -23.81 14.21
C PHE A 161 -4.96 -22.62 14.60
N GLY A 162 -3.80 -22.95 15.16
CA GLY A 162 -2.69 -22.04 15.44
C GLY A 162 -1.35 -22.68 15.09
N LEU A 163 -0.32 -21.85 14.93
CA LEU A 163 1.03 -22.29 14.59
C LEU A 163 2.00 -22.03 15.73
N ALA A 164 2.84 -23.02 16.03
CA ALA A 164 3.86 -22.93 17.06
C ALA A 164 5.24 -22.78 16.43
N TYR A 165 6.00 -21.77 16.85
CA TYR A 165 7.33 -21.45 16.32
C TYR A 165 8.42 -21.55 17.39
N ASP A 166 9.63 -21.89 16.93
CA ASP A 166 10.85 -21.81 17.70
C ASP A 166 11.31 -20.33 17.88
N PRO A 167 11.40 -19.81 19.11
CA PRO A 167 11.72 -18.40 19.34
C PRO A 167 13.08 -17.98 18.75
N GLY A 168 14.08 -18.87 18.77
CA GLY A 168 15.41 -18.59 18.26
C GLY A 168 15.43 -18.45 16.74
N ARG A 169 14.73 -19.35 16.03
CA ARG A 169 14.55 -19.27 14.58
C ARG A 169 13.66 -18.11 14.14
N THR A 170 12.60 -17.81 14.89
CA THR A 170 11.76 -16.63 14.61
C THR A 170 12.55 -15.34 14.79
N LEU A 171 13.40 -15.25 15.82
CA LEU A 171 14.29 -14.10 15.98
C LEU A 171 15.28 -13.98 14.81
N LEU A 172 15.84 -15.09 14.33
CA LEU A 172 16.73 -15.10 13.17
C LEU A 172 16.00 -14.65 11.89
N ASP A 173 14.76 -15.10 11.68
CA ASP A 173 13.88 -14.66 10.60
C ASP A 173 13.62 -13.16 10.65
N LEU A 174 13.24 -12.62 11.82
CA LEU A 174 13.03 -11.18 12.01
C LEU A 174 14.31 -10.36 11.81
N VAL A 175 15.47 -10.88 12.23
CA VAL A 175 16.77 -10.25 11.94
C VAL A 175 17.04 -10.26 10.43
N GLY A 176 16.78 -11.37 9.74
CA GLY A 176 16.88 -11.47 8.28
C GLY A 176 15.97 -10.48 7.56
N ALA A 177 14.71 -10.37 8.00
CA ALA A 177 13.76 -9.37 7.53
C ALA A 177 14.26 -7.94 7.79
N GLY A 178 14.88 -7.69 8.95
CA GLY A 178 15.54 -6.42 9.25
C GLY A 178 16.68 -6.09 8.28
N VAL A 179 17.52 -7.07 7.94
CA VAL A 179 18.61 -6.89 6.95
C VAL A 179 18.05 -6.64 5.55
N ALA A 180 17.05 -7.41 5.12
CA ALA A 180 16.38 -7.21 3.83
C ALA A 180 15.71 -5.82 3.76
N GLY A 181 15.03 -5.42 4.84
CA GLY A 181 14.46 -4.09 4.99
C GLY A 181 15.52 -2.99 4.89
N LEU A 182 16.67 -3.14 5.55
CA LEU A 182 17.80 -2.21 5.40
C LEU A 182 18.31 -2.14 3.96
N GLY A 183 18.36 -3.27 3.24
CA GLY A 183 18.68 -3.31 1.81
C GLY A 183 17.69 -2.51 0.96
N LEU A 184 16.39 -2.69 1.20
CA LEU A 184 15.33 -1.92 0.55
C LEU A 184 15.43 -0.42 0.86
N LEU A 185 15.74 -0.07 2.10
CA LEU A 185 15.90 1.33 2.53
C LEU A 185 17.15 1.97 1.94
N LEU A 186 18.23 1.20 1.75
CA LEU A 186 19.41 1.66 1.03
C LEU A 186 19.08 1.91 -0.45
N ALA A 187 18.38 0.99 -1.11
CA ALA A 187 17.90 1.16 -2.47
C ALA A 187 17.00 2.40 -2.59
N ALA A 188 16.03 2.55 -1.68
CA ALA A 188 15.15 3.73 -1.60
C ALA A 188 15.94 5.02 -1.34
N GLY A 189 16.95 5.01 -0.47
CA GLY A 189 17.80 6.17 -0.22
C GLY A 189 18.60 6.58 -1.46
N ILE A 190 19.16 5.61 -2.18
CA ILE A 190 19.90 5.83 -3.42
C ILE A 190 19.00 6.39 -4.51
N LEU A 191 17.79 5.87 -4.67
CA LEU A 191 16.87 6.31 -5.73
C LEU A 191 16.13 7.60 -5.37
N PHE A 192 15.63 7.71 -4.14
CA PHE A 192 14.63 8.69 -3.76
C PHE A 192 15.14 9.74 -2.77
N VAL A 193 16.41 9.70 -2.36
CA VAL A 193 17.00 10.76 -1.52
C VAL A 193 18.25 11.36 -2.17
N VAL A 194 19.17 10.53 -2.65
CA VAL A 194 20.47 10.99 -3.17
C VAL A 194 20.36 11.99 -4.33
N PRO A 195 19.55 11.78 -5.38
CA PRO A 195 19.46 12.72 -6.50
C PRO A 195 18.96 14.10 -6.06
N GLY A 196 17.88 14.12 -5.27
CA GLY A 196 17.31 15.34 -4.71
C GLY A 196 18.26 16.05 -3.74
N TRP A 197 19.04 15.30 -2.95
CA TRP A 197 20.04 15.89 -2.05
C TRP A 197 21.17 16.55 -2.84
N ALA A 198 21.65 15.91 -3.90
CA ALA A 198 22.67 16.46 -4.79
C ALA A 198 22.20 17.76 -5.45
N LEU A 199 20.96 17.78 -5.98
CA LEU A 199 20.33 18.96 -6.56
C LEU A 199 20.13 20.08 -5.53
N LEU A 200 19.68 19.73 -4.32
CA LEU A 200 19.50 20.67 -3.22
C LEU A 200 20.83 21.35 -2.85
N ASN A 201 21.90 20.57 -2.66
CA ASN A 201 23.22 21.12 -2.37
C ASN A 201 23.80 21.94 -3.53
N TRP A 202 23.56 21.54 -4.77
CA TRP A 202 24.08 22.27 -5.94
C TRP A 202 23.38 23.61 -6.10
N LEU A 203 22.05 23.61 -6.06
CA LEU A 203 21.24 24.78 -6.36
C LEU A 203 21.11 25.73 -5.16
N LEU A 204 21.13 25.18 -3.93
CA LEU A 204 20.95 25.92 -2.67
C LEU A 204 22.13 25.80 -1.69
N GLY A 205 23.32 25.40 -2.13
CA GLY A 205 24.49 25.06 -1.30
C GLY A 205 25.03 26.11 -0.32
N GLY A 206 24.47 27.32 -0.29
CA GLY A 206 24.77 28.36 0.69
C GLY A 206 23.86 28.36 1.93
N GLN A 207 22.78 27.58 1.96
CA GLN A 207 21.83 27.58 3.08
C GLN A 207 22.18 26.55 4.16
N ALA A 208 22.16 27.00 5.42
CA ALA A 208 22.38 26.15 6.59
C ALA A 208 21.09 25.37 6.97
N LEU A 209 20.72 24.40 6.14
CA LEU A 209 19.61 23.48 6.45
C LEU A 209 20.08 22.33 7.36
N SER A 210 19.28 22.01 8.37
CA SER A 210 19.49 20.81 9.20
C SER A 210 19.26 19.54 8.37
N TRP A 211 19.93 18.44 8.74
CA TRP A 211 19.85 17.19 7.97
C TRP A 211 18.42 16.63 7.83
N PRO A 212 17.49 16.76 8.80
CA PRO A 212 16.12 16.24 8.61
C PRO A 212 15.32 17.08 7.61
N VAL A 213 15.54 18.41 7.59
CA VAL A 213 14.94 19.29 6.59
C VAL A 213 15.46 18.92 5.20
N ARG A 214 16.77 18.69 5.05
CA ARG A 214 17.36 18.25 3.78
C ARG A 214 16.78 16.91 3.33
N LEU A 215 16.65 15.95 4.25
CA LEU A 215 16.11 14.62 3.94
C LEU A 215 14.70 14.70 3.36
N GLY A 216 13.78 15.42 4.04
CA GLY A 216 12.39 15.55 3.56
C GLY A 216 12.27 16.31 2.24
N LEU A 217 13.07 17.37 2.03
CA LEU A 217 13.10 18.08 0.75
C LEU A 217 13.69 17.23 -0.38
N ALA A 218 14.79 16.52 -0.11
CA ALA A 218 15.45 15.64 -1.05
C ALA A 218 14.53 14.50 -1.51
N ALA A 219 13.69 13.98 -0.60
CA ALA A 219 12.67 12.99 -0.93
C ALA A 219 11.68 13.51 -2.00
N GLY A 220 11.06 14.66 -1.75
CA GLY A 220 10.12 15.27 -2.69
C GLY A 220 10.77 15.66 -4.03
N ILE A 221 12.01 16.16 -4.02
CA ILE A 221 12.74 16.52 -5.25
C ILE A 221 13.07 15.27 -6.07
N SER A 222 13.52 14.19 -5.45
CA SER A 222 13.88 12.96 -6.18
C SER A 222 12.66 12.31 -6.80
N LEU A 223 11.53 12.24 -6.08
CA LEU A 223 10.29 11.68 -6.62
C LEU A 223 9.73 12.50 -7.79
N ALA A 224 9.85 13.83 -7.73
CA ALA A 224 9.45 14.69 -8.84
C ALA A 224 10.35 14.55 -10.09
N LEU A 225 11.60 14.12 -9.91
CA LEU A 225 12.57 13.99 -10.99
C LEU A 225 12.22 12.86 -11.97
N TYR A 226 11.83 11.68 -11.47
CA TYR A 226 11.58 10.50 -12.31
C TYR A 226 10.52 10.71 -13.40
N PRO A 227 9.28 11.18 -13.12
CA PRO A 227 8.29 11.35 -14.16
C PRO A 227 8.68 12.42 -15.19
N VAL A 228 9.40 13.48 -14.75
CA VAL A 228 9.93 14.49 -15.67
C VAL A 228 10.99 13.89 -16.58
N LEU A 229 11.90 13.07 -16.05
CA LEU A 229 12.91 12.39 -16.87
C LEU A 229 12.25 11.50 -17.91
N LEU A 230 11.34 10.60 -17.49
CA LEU A 230 10.65 9.67 -18.39
C LEU A 230 9.89 10.39 -19.50
N LEU A 231 9.14 11.44 -19.17
CA LEU A 231 8.41 12.24 -20.17
C LEU A 231 9.35 12.82 -21.21
N TRP A 232 10.42 13.48 -20.77
CA TRP A 232 11.27 14.25 -21.68
C TRP A 232 12.20 13.38 -22.52
N THR A 233 12.60 12.22 -22.04
CA THR A 233 13.34 11.24 -22.83
C THR A 233 12.43 10.52 -23.83
N ASP A 234 11.18 10.26 -23.47
CA ASP A 234 10.19 9.65 -24.37
C ASP A 234 9.89 10.53 -25.59
N LEU A 235 9.81 11.86 -25.43
CA LEU A 235 9.62 12.81 -26.55
C LEU A 235 10.72 12.74 -27.63
N VAL A 236 11.89 12.25 -27.27
CA VAL A 236 13.03 12.07 -28.20
C VAL A 236 13.28 10.59 -28.52
N GLY A 237 12.34 9.70 -28.16
CA GLY A 237 12.38 8.26 -28.43
C GLY A 237 13.42 7.50 -27.60
N LEU A 238 13.84 8.03 -26.45
CA LEU A 238 14.82 7.38 -25.57
C LEU A 238 14.13 6.58 -24.46
N HIS A 239 14.18 5.25 -24.59
CA HIS A 239 13.69 4.30 -23.58
C HIS A 239 14.85 3.64 -22.83
N LEU A 240 15.31 4.34 -21.79
CA LEU A 240 16.57 4.03 -21.09
C LEU A 240 16.50 2.79 -20.18
N GLY A 241 15.31 2.30 -19.84
CA GLY A 241 15.09 1.15 -18.94
C GLY A 241 15.85 1.32 -17.63
N SER A 242 16.72 0.35 -17.30
CA SER A 242 17.45 0.36 -16.04
C SER A 242 18.33 1.59 -15.81
N LEU A 243 18.75 2.28 -16.87
CA LEU A 243 19.50 3.53 -16.76
C LEU A 243 18.70 4.66 -16.12
N TYR A 244 17.36 4.64 -16.13
CA TYR A 244 16.55 5.60 -15.37
C TYR A 244 16.75 5.49 -13.86
N ALA A 245 17.07 4.29 -13.34
CA ALA A 245 17.42 4.10 -11.94
C ALA A 245 18.88 4.51 -11.67
N TRP A 246 19.81 4.04 -12.51
CA TRP A 246 21.24 4.19 -12.28
C TRP A 246 21.80 5.58 -12.58
N LEU A 247 21.30 6.31 -13.60
CA LEU A 247 21.84 7.61 -13.97
C LEU A 247 21.57 8.69 -12.91
N PRO A 248 20.32 8.93 -12.45
CA PRO A 248 20.07 9.94 -11.41
C PRO A 248 20.79 9.60 -10.10
N ALA A 249 20.76 8.32 -9.71
CA ALA A 249 21.45 7.82 -8.53
C ALA A 249 22.97 8.00 -8.62
N GLY A 250 23.59 7.50 -9.69
CA GLY A 250 25.04 7.53 -9.91
C GLY A 250 25.57 8.95 -10.04
N LEU A 251 24.89 9.82 -10.81
CA LEU A 251 25.23 11.24 -10.92
C LEU A 251 25.04 11.95 -9.57
N GLY A 252 24.00 11.61 -8.81
CA GLY A 252 23.79 12.14 -7.47
C GLY A 252 24.92 11.76 -6.51
N VAL A 253 25.33 10.50 -6.48
CA VAL A 253 26.48 10.04 -5.68
C VAL A 253 27.77 10.75 -6.10
N ALA A 254 28.05 10.81 -7.40
CA ALA A 254 29.24 11.47 -7.92
C ALA A 254 29.27 12.98 -7.58
N ALA A 255 28.13 13.65 -7.71
CA ALA A 255 27.98 15.06 -7.34
C ALA A 255 28.19 15.28 -5.85
N LEU A 256 27.62 14.44 -4.98
CA LEU A 256 27.83 14.53 -3.54
C LEU A 256 29.29 14.24 -3.14
N ALA A 257 29.93 13.25 -3.77
CA ALA A 257 31.34 12.96 -3.57
C ALA A 257 32.22 14.15 -3.98
N TRP A 258 31.92 14.78 -5.12
CA TRP A 258 32.62 15.97 -5.61
C TRP A 258 32.43 17.19 -4.70
N GLN A 259 31.19 17.46 -4.26
CA GLN A 259 30.87 18.56 -3.34
C GLN A 259 31.56 18.39 -1.98
N ASN A 260 31.77 17.14 -1.55
CA ASN A 260 32.42 16.82 -0.28
C ASN A 260 33.90 16.38 -0.45
N ARG A 261 34.55 16.65 -1.59
CA ARG A 261 35.92 16.19 -1.88
C ARG A 261 36.99 16.68 -0.89
N THR A 262 36.72 17.79 -0.19
CA THR A 262 37.60 18.37 0.82
C THR A 262 37.34 17.84 2.23
N TRP A 263 36.28 17.03 2.39
CA TRP A 263 35.91 16.43 3.67
C TRP A 263 36.93 15.36 4.06
N ARG A 264 37.29 15.34 5.35
CA ARG A 264 38.23 14.34 5.90
C ARG A 264 37.53 13.50 6.97
N PRO A 265 37.81 12.19 7.09
CA PRO A 265 37.20 11.34 8.12
C PRO A 265 37.37 11.86 9.56
N ARG A 266 38.48 12.54 9.86
CA ARG A 266 38.69 13.21 11.17
C ARG A 266 37.65 14.29 11.47
N GLN A 267 37.12 14.96 10.44
CA GLN A 267 36.04 15.95 10.57
C GLN A 267 34.71 15.29 10.92
N ALA A 268 34.50 14.02 10.55
CA ALA A 268 33.34 13.22 10.98
C ALA A 268 33.33 13.07 12.50
N TRP A 269 34.47 12.66 13.07
CA TRP A 269 34.59 12.43 14.51
C TRP A 269 34.45 13.72 15.32
N THR A 270 35.07 14.81 14.87
CA THR A 270 34.90 16.12 15.53
C THR A 270 33.49 16.68 15.34
N GLY A 271 32.84 16.41 14.21
CA GLY A 271 31.43 16.71 13.97
C GLY A 271 30.51 15.94 14.93
N PHE A 272 30.73 14.64 15.08
CA PHE A 272 29.98 13.78 15.99
C PHE A 272 30.12 14.20 17.45
N ARG A 273 31.34 14.49 17.91
CA ARG A 273 31.57 15.04 19.27
C ARG A 273 30.86 16.38 19.47
N ARG A 274 30.92 17.29 18.49
CA ARG A 274 30.18 18.56 18.55
C ARG A 274 28.67 18.36 18.58
N TRP A 275 28.16 17.41 17.79
CA TRP A 275 26.74 17.06 17.76
C TRP A 275 26.28 16.50 19.12
N LEU A 276 27.02 15.57 19.72
CA LEU A 276 26.71 14.99 21.04
C LEU A 276 26.56 16.04 22.15
N HIS A 277 27.32 17.13 22.07
CA HIS A 277 27.26 18.25 23.01
C HIS A 277 26.34 19.40 22.55
N SER A 278 25.67 19.26 21.40
CA SER A 278 24.76 20.26 20.87
C SER A 278 23.34 20.06 21.40
N GLU A 279 22.54 21.13 21.34
CA GLU A 279 21.11 21.06 21.67
C GLU A 279 20.28 20.19 20.71
N ALA A 280 20.87 19.80 19.57
CA ALA A 280 20.25 18.95 18.56
C ALA A 280 20.36 17.45 18.86
N ALA A 281 21.25 17.02 19.77
CA ALA A 281 21.52 15.60 20.00
C ALA A 281 20.26 14.81 20.38
N TRP A 282 19.52 15.27 21.39
CA TRP A 282 18.31 14.60 21.86
C TRP A 282 17.16 14.62 20.86
N PRO A 283 16.82 15.77 20.23
CA PRO A 283 15.84 15.79 19.14
C PRO A 283 16.22 14.82 18.00
N ASP A 284 17.47 14.84 17.54
CA ASP A 284 17.90 14.02 16.42
C ASP A 284 17.89 12.53 16.78
N LEU A 285 18.27 12.16 18.01
CA LEU A 285 18.15 10.79 18.52
C LEU A 285 16.69 10.34 18.60
N ALA A 286 15.79 11.19 19.12
CA ALA A 286 14.36 10.90 19.15
C ALA A 286 13.81 10.70 17.72
N LEU A 287 14.21 11.55 16.77
CA LEU A 287 13.83 11.41 15.37
C LEU A 287 14.29 10.06 14.80
N LEU A 288 15.55 9.66 15.00
CA LEU A 288 16.07 8.38 14.51
C LEU A 288 15.30 7.18 15.08
N LEU A 289 14.96 7.22 16.38
CA LEU A 289 14.17 6.17 17.02
C LEU A 289 12.73 6.13 16.47
N VAL A 290 12.09 7.29 16.33
CA VAL A 290 10.75 7.39 15.74
C VAL A 290 10.76 6.88 14.30
N LEU A 291 11.73 7.29 13.48
CA LEU A 291 11.87 6.80 12.11
C LEU A 291 12.07 5.28 12.07
N GLY A 292 12.90 4.72 12.95
CA GLY A 292 13.09 3.28 13.07
C GLY A 292 11.78 2.53 13.38
N LEU A 293 10.94 3.09 14.25
CA LEU A 293 9.60 2.56 14.54
C LEU A 293 8.66 2.70 13.34
N VAL A 294 8.63 3.86 12.66
CA VAL A 294 7.84 4.04 11.43
C VAL A 294 8.24 2.99 10.38
N MET A 295 9.53 2.80 10.17
CA MET A 295 10.05 1.80 9.23
C MET A 295 9.62 0.39 9.62
N ALA A 296 9.71 0.02 10.90
CA ALA A 296 9.28 -1.29 11.37
C ALA A 296 7.79 -1.54 11.09
N VAL A 297 6.90 -0.58 11.39
CA VAL A 297 5.46 -0.77 11.19
C VAL A 297 5.02 -0.73 9.73
N ARG A 298 5.83 -0.19 8.81
CA ARG A 298 5.56 -0.24 7.36
C ARG A 298 6.07 -1.54 6.73
N LEU A 299 7.24 -2.00 7.14
CA LEU A 299 7.91 -3.14 6.48
C LEU A 299 7.50 -4.50 7.07
N LEU A 300 7.27 -4.60 8.38
CA LEU A 300 6.98 -5.89 9.02
C LEU A 300 5.64 -6.49 8.58
N PRO A 301 4.50 -5.76 8.56
CA PRO A 301 3.23 -6.34 8.12
C PRO A 301 3.22 -6.65 6.62
N ALA A 302 3.89 -5.82 5.81
CA ALA A 302 3.93 -5.99 4.36
C ALA A 302 4.76 -7.19 3.90
N ARG A 303 5.68 -7.72 4.72
CA ARG A 303 6.59 -8.81 4.33
C ARG A 303 5.87 -10.13 3.99
N SER A 304 4.67 -10.33 4.54
CA SER A 304 3.85 -11.53 4.30
C SER A 304 2.89 -11.37 3.13
N LEU A 305 2.88 -10.21 2.46
CA LEU A 305 2.07 -9.98 1.27
C LEU A 305 2.82 -10.38 0.00
N ASP A 306 2.11 -11.10 -0.87
CA ASP A 306 2.63 -11.47 -2.18
C ASP A 306 2.29 -10.46 -3.29
N ALA A 307 1.23 -9.69 -3.08
CA ALA A 307 0.74 -8.67 -3.98
C ALA A 307 0.21 -7.47 -3.18
N PRO A 308 0.24 -6.26 -3.74
CA PRO A 308 -0.37 -5.09 -3.11
C PRO A 308 -1.89 -5.24 -3.05
N LEU A 309 -2.50 -4.64 -2.02
CA LEU A 309 -3.92 -4.82 -1.69
C LEU A 309 -4.83 -3.95 -2.58
N TRP A 310 -6.07 -4.40 -2.78
CA TRP A 310 -7.17 -3.70 -3.48
C TRP A 310 -7.05 -3.55 -5.01
N GLY A 311 -8.15 -3.09 -5.61
CA GLY A 311 -8.29 -2.93 -7.06
C GLY A 311 -7.42 -1.84 -7.69
N ASP A 312 -7.22 -0.69 -7.02
CA ASP A 312 -6.33 0.36 -7.55
C ASP A 312 -4.90 -0.18 -7.72
N SER A 313 -4.45 -1.06 -6.82
CA SER A 313 -3.11 -1.65 -6.89
C SER A 313 -2.92 -2.58 -8.09
N TYR A 314 -3.98 -3.24 -8.58
CA TYR A 314 -3.93 -4.03 -9.81
C TYR A 314 -3.59 -3.12 -11.01
N GLN A 315 -4.35 -2.03 -11.17
CA GLN A 315 -4.08 -1.05 -12.23
C GLN A 315 -2.67 -0.47 -12.11
N HIS A 316 -2.26 -0.10 -10.89
CA HIS A 316 -0.93 0.44 -10.67
C HIS A 316 0.17 -0.55 -11.05
N THR A 317 -0.02 -1.83 -10.72
CA THR A 317 0.95 -2.88 -11.07
C THR A 317 1.03 -3.08 -12.57
N MET A 318 -0.11 -3.05 -13.28
CA MET A 318 -0.13 -3.18 -14.74
C MET A 318 0.59 -2.02 -15.45
N ILE A 319 0.37 -0.78 -15.00
CA ILE A 319 1.11 0.37 -15.55
C ILE A 319 2.62 0.20 -15.29
N VAL A 320 3.02 -0.25 -14.10
CA VAL A 320 4.43 -0.53 -13.79
C VAL A 320 4.99 -1.62 -14.71
N GLN A 321 4.25 -2.70 -14.95
CA GLN A 321 4.66 -3.76 -15.87
C GLN A 321 4.84 -3.23 -17.29
N LEU A 322 3.90 -2.42 -17.80
CA LEU A 322 4.01 -1.80 -19.12
C LEU A 322 5.20 -0.83 -19.24
N LEU A 323 5.53 -0.08 -18.18
CA LEU A 323 6.77 0.73 -18.15
C LEU A 323 8.03 -0.13 -18.22
N ILE A 324 8.02 -1.29 -17.57
CA ILE A 324 9.14 -2.25 -17.56
C ILE A 324 9.33 -2.85 -18.95
N ASP A 325 8.24 -3.34 -19.56
CA ASP A 325 8.24 -3.99 -20.87
C ASP A 325 8.70 -3.03 -21.97
N ASN A 326 8.26 -1.78 -21.91
CA ASN A 326 8.65 -0.74 -22.87
C ASN A 326 9.94 0.00 -22.50
N ARG A 327 10.59 -0.34 -21.37
CA ARG A 327 11.81 0.33 -20.88
C ARG A 327 11.66 1.86 -20.75
N GLY A 328 10.45 2.36 -20.54
CA GLY A 328 10.10 3.78 -20.69
C GLY A 328 8.58 3.99 -20.65
N LEU A 329 8.13 5.18 -21.06
CA LEU A 329 6.70 5.39 -21.29
C LEU A 329 6.21 4.55 -22.48
N PHE A 330 4.90 4.36 -22.54
CA PHE A 330 4.23 3.52 -23.52
C PHE A 330 2.92 4.19 -23.95
N ASP A 331 2.44 3.82 -25.15
CA ASP A 331 1.18 4.33 -25.70
C ASP A 331 0.04 3.30 -25.61
N SER A 332 0.34 2.01 -25.71
CA SER A 332 -0.64 0.91 -25.73
C SER A 332 -0.52 0.02 -24.49
N TRP A 333 -1.66 -0.52 -24.04
CA TRP A 333 -1.74 -1.48 -22.94
C TRP A 333 -1.54 -2.93 -23.37
N ALA A 334 -1.35 -3.18 -24.67
CA ALA A 334 -1.01 -4.50 -25.19
C ALA A 334 0.31 -5.03 -24.59
N PRO A 335 0.46 -6.35 -24.39
CA PRO A 335 -0.49 -7.41 -24.72
C PRO A 335 -1.52 -7.70 -23.61
N TYR A 336 -1.51 -6.95 -22.50
CA TYR A 336 -2.36 -7.25 -21.35
C TYR A 336 -3.82 -6.90 -21.58
N VAL A 337 -4.07 -5.79 -22.28
CA VAL A 337 -5.41 -5.27 -22.55
C VAL A 337 -5.41 -4.51 -23.87
N ASP A 338 -6.50 -4.65 -24.62
CA ASP A 338 -6.66 -4.01 -25.92
C ASP A 338 -7.10 -2.52 -25.79
N LEU A 339 -6.23 -1.71 -25.19
CA LEU A 339 -6.37 -0.25 -25.09
C LEU A 339 -5.20 0.44 -25.78
N ASP A 340 -5.50 1.47 -26.58
CA ASP A 340 -4.55 2.07 -27.51
C ASP A 340 -4.03 3.45 -27.07
N GLN A 341 -4.35 3.85 -25.85
CA GLN A 341 -3.91 5.11 -25.28
C GLN A 341 -3.53 4.97 -23.80
N PHE A 342 -2.52 5.74 -23.41
CA PHE A 342 -2.11 5.93 -22.03
C PHE A 342 -2.24 7.40 -21.63
N THR A 343 -3.22 7.72 -20.78
CA THR A 343 -3.54 9.10 -20.37
C THR A 343 -3.47 9.31 -18.85
N TYR A 344 -3.16 8.25 -18.10
CA TYR A 344 -3.08 8.26 -16.64
C TYR A 344 -1.77 8.89 -16.12
N HIS A 345 -1.84 9.65 -15.01
CA HIS A 345 -0.63 10.22 -14.38
C HIS A 345 0.32 9.13 -13.84
N PHE A 346 1.63 9.27 -14.07
CA PHE A 346 2.57 8.16 -13.89
C PHE A 346 3.70 8.39 -12.87
N GLY A 347 3.64 9.43 -12.05
CA GLY A 347 4.68 9.70 -11.04
C GLY A 347 4.95 8.55 -10.08
N PHE A 348 3.92 7.93 -9.50
CA PHE A 348 4.09 6.74 -8.66
C PHE A 348 4.69 5.56 -9.45
N HIS A 349 4.14 5.28 -10.64
CA HIS A 349 4.56 4.16 -11.47
C HIS A 349 6.03 4.27 -11.89
N SER A 350 6.50 5.48 -12.24
CA SER A 350 7.91 5.73 -12.55
C SER A 350 8.84 5.41 -11.36
N THR A 351 8.36 5.64 -10.14
CA THR A 351 9.10 5.34 -8.91
C THR A 351 9.17 3.83 -8.65
N ALA A 352 8.05 3.11 -8.85
CA ALA A 352 8.01 1.66 -8.73
C ALA A 352 8.84 0.96 -9.84
N ALA A 353 8.79 1.45 -11.08
CA ALA A 353 9.64 0.98 -12.18
C ALA A 353 11.14 1.20 -11.89
N ALA A 354 11.51 2.37 -11.33
CA ALA A 354 12.89 2.62 -10.89
C ALA A 354 13.35 1.64 -9.80
N LEU A 355 12.46 1.28 -8.86
CA LEU A 355 12.76 0.27 -7.85
C LEU A 355 12.93 -1.12 -8.49
N HIS A 356 12.07 -1.52 -9.43
CA HIS A 356 12.24 -2.74 -10.22
C HIS A 356 13.60 -2.75 -10.93
N TRP A 357 13.93 -1.70 -11.67
CA TRP A 357 15.18 -1.60 -12.43
C TRP A 357 16.45 -1.65 -11.56
N LEU A 358 16.38 -1.20 -10.30
CA LEU A 358 17.49 -1.30 -9.37
C LEU A 358 17.59 -2.69 -8.71
N SER A 359 16.45 -3.30 -8.36
CA SER A 359 16.38 -4.47 -7.49
C SER A 359 16.11 -5.80 -8.18
N GLY A 360 15.56 -5.78 -9.41
CA GLY A 360 15.09 -6.96 -10.12
C GLY A 360 13.77 -7.55 -9.60
N LEU A 361 13.08 -6.86 -8.66
CA LEU A 361 11.80 -7.32 -8.13
C LEU A 361 10.72 -7.37 -9.23
N PRO A 362 9.83 -8.38 -9.27
CA PRO A 362 8.70 -8.39 -10.22
C PRO A 362 7.75 -7.21 -9.97
N ALA A 363 6.96 -6.81 -10.97
CA ALA A 363 6.16 -5.58 -10.92
C ALA A 363 5.24 -5.49 -9.70
N GLN A 364 4.59 -6.59 -9.29
CA GLN A 364 3.74 -6.64 -8.09
C GLN A 364 4.53 -6.37 -6.81
N ALA A 365 5.72 -6.95 -6.67
CA ALA A 365 6.58 -6.73 -5.51
C ALA A 365 7.18 -5.32 -5.52
N ALA A 366 7.60 -4.82 -6.69
CA ALA A 366 8.09 -3.47 -6.85
C ALA A 366 7.01 -2.43 -6.47
N THR A 367 5.76 -2.68 -6.88
CA THR A 367 4.60 -1.83 -6.56
C THR A 367 4.29 -1.84 -5.05
N LEU A 368 4.27 -3.02 -4.43
CA LEU A 368 4.08 -3.20 -2.99
C LEU A 368 5.14 -2.43 -2.19
N TRP A 369 6.42 -2.67 -2.48
CA TRP A 369 7.52 -2.07 -1.72
C TRP A 369 7.70 -0.58 -2.01
N ALA A 370 7.48 -0.12 -3.25
CA ALA A 370 7.45 1.30 -3.57
C ALA A 370 6.32 2.02 -2.81
N GLY A 371 5.15 1.38 -2.69
CA GLY A 371 4.04 1.87 -1.87
C GLY A 371 4.45 2.08 -0.41
N GLN A 372 5.10 1.09 0.22
CA GLN A 372 5.59 1.19 1.60
C GLN A 372 6.67 2.26 1.79
N VAL A 373 7.62 2.35 0.85
CA VAL A 373 8.67 3.36 0.86
C VAL A 373 8.08 4.76 0.74
N ILE A 374 7.13 4.98 -0.18
CA ILE A 374 6.45 6.26 -0.36
C ILE A 374 5.60 6.61 0.87
N ASN A 375 4.98 5.63 1.53
CA ASN A 375 4.27 5.83 2.79
C ASN A 375 5.19 6.35 3.90
N LEU A 376 6.37 5.74 4.05
CA LEU A 376 7.41 6.23 4.95
C LEU A 376 7.84 7.66 4.58
N LEU A 377 8.14 7.91 3.31
CA LEU A 377 8.61 9.22 2.84
C LEU A 377 7.55 10.32 2.99
N ALA A 378 6.25 10.00 2.87
CA ALA A 378 5.16 10.96 3.07
C ALA A 378 5.20 11.56 4.48
N VAL A 379 5.49 10.74 5.48
CA VAL A 379 5.64 11.20 6.87
C VAL A 379 6.93 12.02 7.05
N VAL A 380 8.05 11.56 6.48
CA VAL A 380 9.34 12.28 6.52
C VAL A 380 9.25 13.66 5.87
N ALA A 381 8.52 13.78 4.75
CA ALA A 381 8.32 15.01 4.02
C ALA A 381 7.54 16.09 4.81
N LEU A 382 6.84 15.72 5.88
CA LEU A 382 6.18 16.68 6.77
C LEU A 382 7.16 17.44 7.66
N TYR A 383 8.35 16.88 7.94
CA TYR A 383 9.33 17.50 8.84
C TYR A 383 9.74 18.91 8.36
N PRO A 384 10.19 19.13 7.10
CA PRO A 384 10.53 20.46 6.60
C PRO A 384 9.40 21.48 6.77
N LEU A 385 8.17 21.07 6.47
CA LEU A 385 7.00 21.95 6.51
C LEU A 385 6.65 22.31 7.97
N ALA A 386 6.58 21.34 8.88
CA ALA A 386 6.32 21.61 10.30
C ALA A 386 7.42 22.47 10.94
N HIS A 387 8.68 22.18 10.62
CA HIS A 387 9.84 22.97 11.07
C HIS A 387 9.75 24.43 10.59
N ARG A 388 9.31 24.65 9.34
CA ARG A 388 9.11 26.00 8.77
C ARG A 388 7.89 26.71 9.34
N MET A 389 6.79 25.98 9.53
CA MET A 389 5.54 26.51 10.10
C MET A 389 5.73 26.96 11.56
N ALA A 390 6.67 26.36 12.28
CA ALA A 390 7.13 26.76 13.61
C ALA A 390 8.17 27.91 13.62
N ALA A 391 8.35 28.63 12.50
CA ALA A 391 9.25 29.78 12.43
C ALA A 391 8.93 30.84 13.51
N GLY A 392 9.98 31.43 14.08
CA GLY A 392 9.89 32.34 15.23
C GLY A 392 9.90 31.65 16.59
N LEU A 393 10.11 30.33 16.65
CA LEU A 393 10.53 29.59 17.85
C LEU A 393 12.04 29.31 17.82
N SER A 394 12.61 28.85 18.94
CA SER A 394 14.01 28.42 19.01
C SER A 394 14.32 27.28 18.03
N ASP A 395 15.59 27.08 17.63
CA ASP A 395 15.98 25.96 16.75
C ASP A 395 15.58 24.60 17.34
N ARG A 396 15.78 24.44 18.65
CA ARG A 396 15.38 23.24 19.39
C ARG A 396 13.88 22.99 19.28
N SER A 397 13.05 24.00 19.51
CA SER A 397 11.59 23.88 19.42
C SER A 397 11.13 23.60 17.98
N ARG A 398 11.79 24.19 16.97
CA ARG A 398 11.51 23.88 15.54
C ARG A 398 11.86 22.44 15.17
N ARG A 399 12.91 21.85 15.75
CA ARG A 399 13.21 20.42 15.60
C ARG A 399 12.12 19.55 16.18
N TRP A 400 11.65 19.88 17.38
CA TRP A 400 10.50 19.20 17.99
C TRP A 400 9.20 19.37 17.20
N ALA A 401 9.04 20.47 16.46
CA ALA A 401 7.93 20.62 15.52
C ALA A 401 7.96 19.55 14.42
N GLY A 402 9.12 19.35 13.81
CA GLY A 402 9.33 18.31 12.80
C GLY A 402 9.16 16.90 13.37
N ILE A 403 9.74 16.62 14.54
CA ILE A 403 9.62 15.32 15.22
C ILE A 403 8.16 15.02 15.58
N GLY A 404 7.45 16.00 16.14
CA GLY A 404 6.04 15.86 16.50
C GLY A 404 5.15 15.56 15.28
N ALA A 405 5.44 16.17 14.13
CA ALA A 405 4.73 15.87 12.88
C ALA A 405 5.01 14.45 12.39
N VAL A 406 6.27 14.01 12.40
CA VAL A 406 6.67 12.65 12.00
C VAL A 406 6.09 11.59 12.95
N LEU A 407 6.15 11.83 14.27
CA LEU A 407 5.58 10.96 15.29
C LEU A 407 4.06 10.84 15.13
N PHE A 408 3.38 11.98 14.93
CA PHE A 408 1.93 12.01 14.79
C PHE A 408 1.47 11.23 13.55
N ALA A 409 1.96 11.59 12.36
CA ALA A 409 1.54 10.94 11.11
C ALA A 409 2.09 9.51 10.95
N GLY A 410 3.24 9.21 11.54
CA GLY A 410 3.87 7.90 11.44
C GLY A 410 3.27 6.86 12.36
N LEU A 411 2.95 7.25 13.60
CA LEU A 411 2.66 6.31 14.69
C LEU A 411 1.33 6.59 15.43
N LEU A 412 0.91 7.85 15.56
CA LEU A 412 -0.31 8.21 16.32
C LEU A 412 -1.56 8.38 15.46
N CYS A 413 -1.40 8.32 14.14
CA CYS A 413 -2.48 8.45 13.16
C CYS A 413 -2.49 7.23 12.25
N GLN A 414 -3.70 6.73 11.97
CA GLN A 414 -3.94 5.66 10.99
C GLN A 414 -3.59 6.11 9.56
N MET A 415 -3.78 7.39 9.23
CA MET A 415 -3.33 7.96 7.96
C MET A 415 -1.88 8.46 8.08
N PRO A 416 -0.98 8.15 7.13
CA PRO A 416 -1.27 7.55 5.83
C PRO A 416 -1.12 6.01 5.75
N MET A 417 -0.92 5.27 6.85
CA MET A 417 -0.69 3.80 6.80
C MET A 417 -1.75 3.06 5.97
N VAL A 418 -3.02 3.39 6.23
CA VAL A 418 -4.20 2.78 5.59
C VAL A 418 -4.25 2.97 4.07
N TYR A 419 -3.48 3.92 3.50
CA TYR A 419 -3.41 4.08 2.02
C TYR A 419 -2.95 2.79 1.33
N SER A 420 -2.13 1.97 2.01
CA SER A 420 -1.66 0.68 1.50
C SER A 420 -2.79 -0.34 1.33
N ASN A 421 -3.86 -0.24 2.11
CA ASN A 421 -5.03 -1.12 1.99
C ASN A 421 -5.82 -0.84 0.72
N TRP A 422 -5.79 0.39 0.21
CA TRP A 422 -6.59 0.80 -0.94
C TRP A 422 -5.78 0.98 -2.21
N GLY A 423 -4.45 0.87 -2.13
CA GLY A 423 -3.59 1.19 -3.26
C GLY A 423 -3.55 2.68 -3.63
N ARG A 424 -3.84 3.61 -2.70
CA ARG A 424 -3.87 5.07 -2.96
C ARG A 424 -2.48 5.70 -3.14
N TYR A 425 -1.58 4.98 -3.79
CA TYR A 425 -0.16 5.29 -3.87
C TYR A 425 0.15 6.54 -4.71
N THR A 426 -0.64 6.82 -5.73
CA THR A 426 -0.45 8.03 -6.56
C THR A 426 -0.70 9.31 -5.77
N GLN A 427 -1.79 9.36 -4.99
CA GLN A 427 -2.07 10.49 -4.09
C GLN A 427 -0.99 10.60 -3.02
N LEU A 428 -0.55 9.48 -2.45
CA LEU A 428 0.50 9.44 -1.44
C LEU A 428 1.84 9.96 -1.99
N ALA A 429 2.23 9.56 -3.20
CA ALA A 429 3.41 10.07 -3.90
C ALA A 429 3.34 11.59 -4.08
N GLY A 430 2.18 12.11 -4.51
CA GLY A 430 1.93 13.55 -4.57
C GLY A 430 2.09 14.23 -3.22
N GLN A 431 1.67 13.58 -2.12
CA GLN A 431 1.81 14.09 -0.76
C GLN A 431 3.25 14.04 -0.21
N VAL A 432 4.17 13.30 -0.83
CA VAL A 432 5.62 13.42 -0.54
C VAL A 432 6.20 14.66 -1.23
N ILE A 433 5.80 14.91 -2.46
CA ILE A 433 6.31 16.03 -3.28
C ILE A 433 5.74 17.38 -2.79
N LEU A 434 4.46 17.40 -2.40
CA LEU A 434 3.73 18.62 -2.00
C LEU A 434 4.42 19.42 -0.87
N PRO A 435 4.85 18.83 0.26
CA PRO A 435 5.57 19.58 1.30
C PRO A 435 6.87 20.21 0.81
N ALA A 436 7.60 19.54 -0.09
CA ALA A 436 8.82 20.09 -0.68
C ALA A 436 8.50 21.27 -1.62
N ALA A 437 7.47 21.13 -2.46
CA ALA A 437 6.97 22.21 -3.32
C ALA A 437 6.55 23.43 -2.48
N ALA A 438 5.73 23.22 -1.46
CA ALA A 438 5.24 24.26 -0.57
C ALA A 438 6.40 24.96 0.18
N TRP A 439 7.36 24.19 0.70
CA TRP A 439 8.51 24.74 1.42
C TRP A 439 9.40 25.57 0.50
N LEU A 440 9.76 25.07 -0.69
CA LEU A 440 10.63 25.77 -1.65
C LEU A 440 9.98 27.08 -2.13
N THR A 441 8.68 27.04 -2.41
CA THR A 441 7.91 28.22 -2.83
C THR A 441 7.79 29.25 -1.72
N TRP A 442 7.61 28.82 -0.47
CA TRP A 442 7.64 29.75 0.67
C TRP A 442 9.03 30.35 0.87
N GLU A 443 10.09 29.55 0.84
CA GLU A 443 11.46 30.01 1.03
C GLU A 443 11.92 31.00 -0.06
N ALA A 444 11.35 30.91 -1.27
CA ALA A 444 11.62 31.86 -2.36
C ALA A 444 11.24 33.33 -2.01
N LEU A 445 10.41 33.56 -0.99
CA LEU A 445 10.09 34.89 -0.48
C LEU A 445 11.24 35.56 0.28
N ASP A 446 12.06 34.77 0.98
CA ASP A 446 12.95 35.28 2.03
C ASP A 446 14.35 35.66 1.47
N GLU A 447 14.81 35.04 0.39
CA GLU A 447 16.16 35.27 -0.17
C GLU A 447 16.16 35.47 -1.71
N PRO A 448 16.08 36.73 -2.19
CA PRO A 448 16.03 37.04 -3.63
C PRO A 448 17.30 36.67 -4.42
N ARG A 449 18.44 36.51 -3.75
CA ARG A 449 19.75 36.28 -4.40
C ARG A 449 19.85 34.94 -5.14
N LEU A 450 19.03 33.95 -4.77
CA LEU A 450 18.99 32.63 -5.39
C LEU A 450 17.75 32.41 -6.27
N ALA A 451 17.06 33.49 -6.67
CA ALA A 451 15.74 33.43 -7.30
C ALA A 451 15.68 32.53 -8.55
N GLY A 452 16.67 32.61 -9.47
CA GLY A 452 16.68 31.79 -10.69
C GLY A 452 16.87 30.29 -10.42
N ARG A 453 17.85 29.93 -9.57
CA ARG A 453 18.11 28.53 -9.21
C ARG A 453 16.94 27.91 -8.44
N ARG A 454 16.30 28.69 -7.57
CA ARG A 454 15.08 28.29 -6.87
C ARG A 454 13.90 28.13 -7.81
N ALA A 455 13.70 29.06 -8.74
CA ALA A 455 12.64 28.96 -9.72
C ALA A 455 12.77 27.68 -10.56
N ALA A 456 14.00 27.30 -10.94
CA ALA A 456 14.25 26.04 -11.64
C ALA A 456 13.92 24.81 -10.78
N LEU A 457 14.29 24.82 -9.48
CA LEU A 457 13.97 23.71 -8.59
C LEU A 457 12.46 23.62 -8.30
N ILE A 458 11.78 24.75 -8.12
CA ILE A 458 10.32 24.81 -7.97
C ILE A 458 9.66 24.29 -9.26
N ALA A 459 10.13 24.72 -10.44
CA ALA A 459 9.62 24.25 -11.72
C ALA A 459 9.73 22.72 -11.85
N LEU A 460 10.89 22.14 -11.50
CA LEU A 460 11.08 20.69 -11.49
C LEU A 460 10.11 19.99 -10.52
N VAL A 461 10.03 20.47 -9.28
CA VAL A 461 9.22 19.83 -8.23
C VAL A 461 7.72 19.92 -8.53
N VAL A 462 7.24 21.08 -8.98
CA VAL A 462 5.82 21.29 -9.31
C VAL A 462 5.47 20.62 -10.64
N GLY A 463 6.37 20.62 -11.63
CA GLY A 463 6.19 19.88 -12.88
C GLY A 463 6.09 18.37 -12.63
N GLY A 464 6.97 17.82 -11.80
CA GLY A 464 6.88 16.43 -11.37
C GLY A 464 5.62 16.13 -10.54
N LEU A 465 5.18 17.06 -9.67
CA LEU A 465 3.90 16.93 -8.97
C LEU A 465 2.71 16.87 -9.94
N ALA A 466 2.71 17.68 -10.99
CA ALA A 466 1.67 17.68 -12.02
C ALA A 466 1.60 16.35 -12.77
N LEU A 467 2.74 15.71 -13.03
CA LEU A 467 2.83 14.36 -13.62
C LEU A 467 2.56 13.24 -12.61
N THR A 468 2.48 13.56 -11.31
CA THR A 468 2.28 12.57 -10.24
C THR A 468 0.84 12.48 -9.79
N HIS A 469 0.15 13.61 -9.58
CA HIS A 469 -1.25 13.60 -9.18
C HIS A 469 -1.93 14.97 -9.34
N TYR A 470 -2.94 15.05 -10.23
CA TYR A 470 -3.63 16.30 -10.54
C TYR A 470 -4.35 16.94 -9.34
N ARG A 471 -5.05 16.15 -8.50
CA ARG A 471 -5.70 16.71 -7.30
C ARG A 471 -4.73 17.30 -6.28
N VAL A 472 -3.55 16.70 -6.12
CA VAL A 472 -2.54 17.21 -5.18
C VAL A 472 -1.85 18.46 -5.75
N LEU A 473 -1.78 18.59 -7.08
CA LEU A 473 -1.41 19.86 -7.71
C LEU A 473 -2.39 20.99 -7.36
N LEU A 474 -3.71 20.72 -7.28
CA LEU A 474 -4.69 21.70 -6.80
C LEU A 474 -4.46 22.06 -5.31
N PHE A 475 -3.99 21.11 -4.50
CA PHE A 475 -3.61 21.40 -3.10
C PHE A 475 -2.44 22.38 -3.06
N TYR A 476 -1.44 22.18 -3.91
CA TYR A 476 -0.34 23.13 -4.07
C TYR A 476 -0.85 24.51 -4.56
N GLY A 477 -1.77 24.55 -5.53
CA GLY A 477 -2.39 25.79 -5.99
C GLY A 477 -3.08 26.57 -4.87
N CYS A 478 -3.87 25.89 -4.03
CA CYS A 478 -4.51 26.48 -2.86
C CYS A 478 -3.48 26.99 -1.83
N PHE A 479 -2.36 26.28 -1.65
CA PHE A 479 -1.25 26.73 -0.80
C PHE A 479 -0.63 28.02 -1.33
N VAL A 480 -0.32 28.09 -2.63
CA VAL A 480 0.25 29.29 -3.27
C VAL A 480 -0.69 30.47 -3.15
N PHE A 481 -2.00 30.25 -3.36
CA PHE A 481 -3.01 31.30 -3.19
C PHE A 481 -3.09 31.78 -1.74
N GLY A 482 -3.13 30.86 -0.77
CA GLY A 482 -3.08 31.21 0.66
C GLY A 482 -1.80 31.98 1.03
N LEU A 483 -0.65 31.58 0.48
CA LEU A 483 0.63 32.25 0.69
C LEU A 483 0.61 33.68 0.12
N LEU A 484 0.02 33.88 -1.06
CA LEU A 484 -0.19 35.20 -1.65
C LEU A 484 -1.07 36.07 -0.74
N LEU A 485 -2.18 35.55 -0.22
CA LEU A 485 -3.06 36.29 0.70
C LEU A 485 -2.33 36.74 1.98
N VAL A 486 -1.52 35.87 2.56
CA VAL A 486 -0.70 36.19 3.75
C VAL A 486 0.42 37.19 3.39
N ALA A 487 1.01 37.08 2.20
CA ALA A 487 2.14 37.91 1.76
C ALA A 487 1.73 39.29 1.20
N LEU A 488 0.51 39.47 0.68
CA LEU A 488 0.02 40.73 0.10
C LEU A 488 0.00 41.90 1.10
N ARG A 489 -0.10 41.59 2.40
CA ARG A 489 -0.07 42.58 3.48
C ARG A 489 1.33 43.17 3.70
N GLU A 490 2.35 42.56 3.12
CA GLU A 490 3.75 42.98 3.21
C GLU A 490 4.22 43.37 1.79
N ARG A 491 5.11 44.35 1.65
CA ARG A 491 5.63 44.79 0.33
C ARG A 491 6.44 43.70 -0.43
N SER A 492 6.32 42.42 -0.05
CA SER A 492 6.87 41.21 -0.65
C SER A 492 5.98 40.57 -1.73
N GLY A 493 4.67 40.86 -1.80
CA GLY A 493 3.77 40.24 -2.78
C GLY A 493 4.19 40.37 -4.26
N ARG A 494 4.67 41.55 -4.68
CA ARG A 494 5.19 41.75 -6.06
C ARG A 494 6.42 40.90 -6.37
N ARG A 495 7.27 40.64 -5.37
CA ARG A 495 8.45 39.77 -5.52
C ARG A 495 8.04 38.31 -5.65
N LEU A 496 7.02 37.89 -4.88
CA LEU A 496 6.43 36.56 -5.00
C LEU A 496 5.88 36.33 -6.41
N VAL A 497 5.04 37.25 -6.91
CA VAL A 497 4.44 37.12 -8.26
C VAL A 497 5.51 36.99 -9.35
N ARG A 498 6.59 37.78 -9.29
CA ARG A 498 7.70 37.68 -10.26
C ARG A 498 8.47 36.36 -10.15
N GLY A 499 8.76 35.90 -8.93
CA GLY A 499 9.43 34.62 -8.71
C GLY A 499 8.58 33.43 -9.15
N LEU A 500 7.28 33.49 -8.86
CA LEU A 500 6.28 32.51 -9.27
C LEU A 500 6.04 32.52 -10.78
N ALA A 501 6.14 33.67 -11.46
CA ALA A 501 5.98 33.72 -12.91
C ALA A 501 7.06 32.89 -13.62
N GLY A 502 8.33 33.03 -13.20
CA GLY A 502 9.43 32.23 -13.76
C GLY A 502 9.31 30.73 -13.43
N ALA A 503 9.01 30.41 -12.16
CA ALA A 503 8.80 29.03 -11.74
C ALA A 503 7.57 28.39 -12.42
N GLY A 504 6.49 29.16 -12.60
CA GLY A 504 5.25 28.76 -13.26
C GLY A 504 5.44 28.54 -14.76
N ALA A 505 6.18 29.42 -15.44
CA ALA A 505 6.55 29.20 -16.85
C ALA A 505 7.41 27.95 -17.02
N GLY A 506 8.39 27.72 -16.14
CA GLY A 506 9.20 26.49 -16.14
C GLY A 506 8.36 25.24 -15.85
N THR A 507 7.43 25.31 -14.90
CA THR A 507 6.49 24.22 -14.58
C THR A 507 5.64 23.88 -15.80
N LEU A 508 5.05 24.90 -16.43
CA LEU A 508 4.23 24.74 -17.61
C LEU A 508 5.04 24.11 -18.73
N LEU A 509 6.26 24.58 -18.99
CA LEU A 509 7.15 23.99 -19.99
C LEU A 509 7.38 22.50 -19.73
N LEU A 510 7.72 22.12 -18.48
CA LEU A 510 7.98 20.73 -18.13
C LEU A 510 6.76 19.81 -18.25
N PHE A 511 5.56 20.35 -18.04
CA PHE A 511 4.30 19.61 -18.12
C PHE A 511 3.64 19.65 -19.50
N LEU A 512 3.98 20.65 -20.34
CA LEU A 512 3.33 20.92 -21.62
C LEU A 512 3.25 19.71 -22.56
N PRO A 513 4.30 18.88 -22.70
CA PRO A 513 4.23 17.73 -23.60
C PRO A 513 3.17 16.71 -23.17
N TRP A 514 3.03 16.49 -21.86
CA TRP A 514 2.01 15.61 -21.32
C TRP A 514 0.60 16.22 -21.41
N PHE A 515 0.48 17.53 -21.19
CA PHE A 515 -0.78 18.23 -21.42
C PHE A 515 -1.24 18.07 -22.87
N TRP A 516 -0.31 18.12 -23.84
CA TRP A 516 -0.62 17.89 -25.25
C TRP A 516 -1.01 16.44 -25.53
N ALA A 517 -0.27 15.46 -25.00
CA ALA A 517 -0.57 14.03 -25.17
C ALA A 517 -1.96 13.64 -24.62
N THR A 518 -2.36 14.29 -23.52
CA THR A 518 -3.68 14.07 -22.89
C THR A 518 -4.78 14.98 -23.44
N TYR A 519 -4.47 15.86 -24.40
CA TYR A 519 -5.43 16.82 -24.94
C TYR A 519 -6.51 16.14 -25.79
N GLY A 520 -7.77 16.49 -25.57
CA GLY A 520 -8.94 15.93 -26.26
C GLY A 520 -9.41 14.57 -25.72
N THR A 521 -8.68 13.98 -24.76
CA THR A 521 -8.98 12.65 -24.20
C THR A 521 -10.22 12.65 -23.31
N VAL A 522 -10.78 11.45 -23.06
CA VAL A 522 -11.96 11.28 -22.19
C VAL A 522 -11.70 11.83 -20.78
N VAL A 523 -10.49 11.64 -20.24
CA VAL A 523 -10.11 12.16 -18.91
C VAL A 523 -10.19 13.69 -18.87
N GLN A 524 -9.71 14.37 -19.91
CA GLN A 524 -9.83 15.83 -19.99
C GLN A 524 -11.29 16.26 -20.16
N GLN A 525 -12.07 15.56 -20.98
CA GLN A 525 -13.49 15.85 -21.16
C GLN A 525 -14.27 15.71 -19.84
N MET A 526 -14.00 14.65 -19.06
CA MET A 526 -14.57 14.46 -17.72
C MET A 526 -14.23 15.64 -16.79
N PHE A 527 -12.99 16.13 -16.82
CA PHE A 527 -12.59 17.30 -16.04
C PHE A 527 -13.33 18.58 -16.48
N VAL A 528 -13.45 18.82 -17.79
CA VAL A 528 -14.19 19.97 -18.35
C VAL A 528 -15.67 19.91 -17.99
N VAL A 529 -16.29 18.73 -18.05
CA VAL A 529 -17.67 18.52 -17.61
C VAL A 529 -17.78 18.88 -16.13
N GLN A 530 -16.96 18.31 -15.26
CA GLN A 530 -17.01 18.58 -13.81
C GLN A 530 -16.89 20.07 -13.45
N ILE A 531 -15.96 20.81 -14.08
CA ILE A 531 -15.75 22.24 -13.77
C ILE A 531 -16.84 23.16 -14.34
N THR A 532 -17.59 22.72 -15.34
CA THR A 532 -18.64 23.51 -15.98
C THR A 532 -20.04 23.14 -15.50
N THR A 533 -20.24 21.94 -14.95
CA THR A 533 -21.53 21.46 -14.43
C THR A 533 -21.93 22.21 -13.15
N PRO A 534 -23.07 22.91 -13.14
CA PRO A 534 -23.66 23.51 -11.94
C PRO A 534 -24.08 22.44 -10.89
N PRO A 535 -24.10 22.77 -9.59
CA PRO A 535 -24.40 21.80 -8.53
C PRO A 535 -25.76 21.08 -8.66
N ASP A 536 -26.79 21.79 -9.13
CA ASP A 536 -28.15 21.27 -9.33
C ASP A 536 -28.27 20.30 -10.52
N GLN A 537 -27.29 20.33 -11.43
CA GLN A 537 -27.18 19.45 -12.59
C GLN A 537 -26.16 18.33 -12.39
N ALA A 538 -25.47 18.30 -11.26
CA ALA A 538 -24.55 17.23 -10.94
C ALA A 538 -25.32 15.91 -10.76
N HIS A 539 -24.80 14.83 -11.33
CA HIS A 539 -25.41 13.51 -11.23
C HIS A 539 -25.56 13.09 -9.75
N THR A 540 -26.69 12.48 -9.37
CA THR A 540 -27.00 12.10 -7.97
C THR A 540 -25.91 11.24 -7.35
N PHE A 541 -25.42 10.23 -8.08
CA PHE A 541 -24.27 9.42 -7.65
C PHE A 541 -23.03 10.27 -7.30
N MET A 542 -22.72 11.34 -8.06
CA MET A 542 -21.57 12.19 -7.77
C MET A 542 -21.80 13.04 -6.51
N GLN A 543 -23.03 13.48 -6.27
CA GLN A 543 -23.41 14.18 -5.04
C GLN A 543 -23.27 13.24 -3.83
N GLU A 544 -23.82 12.02 -3.91
CA GLU A 544 -23.73 10.99 -2.87
C GLU A 544 -22.27 10.59 -2.61
N TYR A 545 -21.51 10.32 -3.67
CA TYR A 545 -20.09 9.96 -3.60
C TYR A 545 -19.23 11.08 -2.97
N ASN A 546 -19.62 12.35 -3.17
CA ASN A 546 -18.90 13.48 -2.60
C ASN A 546 -19.37 13.86 -1.19
N GLN A 547 -20.33 13.17 -0.57
CA GLN A 547 -20.75 13.50 0.79
C GLN A 547 -19.60 13.36 1.78
N ILE A 548 -19.59 14.24 2.80
CA ILE A 548 -18.67 14.13 3.93
C ILE A 548 -19.14 12.93 4.77
N GLY A 549 -18.44 11.80 4.65
CA GLY A 549 -18.68 10.62 5.47
C GLY A 549 -18.32 10.82 6.95
N ASP A 550 -18.31 9.74 7.74
CA ASP A 550 -17.93 9.82 9.15
C ASP A 550 -16.48 10.31 9.32
N LEU A 551 -16.33 11.47 9.96
CA LEU A 551 -15.02 12.10 10.21
C LEU A 551 -14.09 11.20 11.04
N ARG A 552 -14.63 10.24 11.80
CA ARG A 552 -13.87 9.26 12.59
C ARG A 552 -13.09 8.26 11.72
N THR A 553 -13.56 8.04 10.49
CA THR A 553 -12.90 7.15 9.50
C THR A 553 -11.59 7.75 8.99
N PHE A 554 -11.47 9.08 8.98
CA PHE A 554 -10.28 9.76 8.45
C PHE A 554 -9.26 10.10 9.53
N LEU A 555 -9.72 10.58 10.69
CA LEU A 555 -8.90 10.88 11.86
C LEU A 555 -9.66 10.52 13.14
N ALA A 556 -8.94 10.00 14.14
CA ALA A 556 -9.51 9.78 15.47
C ALA A 556 -9.98 11.11 16.09
N PRO A 557 -11.00 11.12 16.98
CA PRO A 557 -11.46 12.35 17.64
C PRO A 557 -10.34 13.14 18.32
N LEU A 558 -9.37 12.47 18.93
CA LEU A 558 -8.20 13.11 19.54
C LEU A 558 -7.31 13.81 18.50
N ALA A 559 -7.13 13.22 17.32
CA ALA A 559 -6.38 13.81 16.22
C ALA A 559 -7.05 15.10 15.70
N TRP A 560 -8.37 15.08 15.56
CA TRP A 560 -9.16 16.30 15.24
C TRP A 560 -8.99 17.37 16.32
N LEU A 561 -9.06 16.99 17.60
CA LEU A 561 -8.85 17.92 18.71
C LEU A 561 -7.43 18.52 18.68
N MET A 562 -6.39 17.72 18.44
CA MET A 562 -5.01 18.20 18.34
C MET A 562 -4.84 19.19 17.18
N LEU A 563 -5.49 18.95 16.03
CA LEU A 563 -5.52 19.90 14.92
C LEU A 563 -6.11 21.24 15.36
N LEU A 564 -7.30 21.23 15.96
CA LEU A 564 -8.00 22.45 16.39
C LEU A 564 -7.23 23.22 17.47
N VAL A 565 -6.69 22.52 18.48
CA VAL A 565 -5.93 23.13 19.57
C VAL A 565 -4.59 23.68 19.05
N GLY A 566 -3.89 22.95 18.19
CA GLY A 566 -2.62 23.39 17.59
C GLY A 566 -2.80 24.62 16.71
N LEU A 567 -3.83 24.61 15.85
CA LEU A 567 -4.21 25.77 15.05
C LEU A 567 -4.64 26.95 15.93
N GLY A 568 -5.53 26.72 16.90
CA GLY A 568 -6.05 27.76 17.80
C GLY A 568 -4.94 28.44 18.59
N LEU A 569 -4.04 27.66 19.20
CA LEU A 569 -2.87 28.20 19.91
C LEU A 569 -1.94 28.97 18.96
N GLY A 570 -1.68 28.41 17.79
CA GLY A 570 -0.86 29.06 16.76
C GLY A 570 -1.40 30.43 16.32
N LEU A 571 -2.71 30.50 16.09
CA LEU A 571 -3.42 31.73 15.72
C LEU A 571 -3.46 32.73 16.89
N TRP A 572 -3.71 32.26 18.11
CA TRP A 572 -3.66 33.07 19.33
C TRP A 572 -2.30 33.75 19.50
N GLU A 573 -1.23 33.01 19.20
CA GLU A 573 0.15 33.48 19.25
C GLU A 573 0.59 34.21 17.97
N ARG A 574 -0.35 34.46 17.06
CA ARG A 574 -0.17 35.21 15.81
C ARG A 574 0.94 34.63 14.93
N ARG A 575 1.08 33.30 14.92
CA ARG A 575 2.04 32.60 14.07
C ARG A 575 1.55 32.58 12.62
N ARG A 576 2.34 33.18 11.74
CA ARG A 576 2.03 33.27 10.30
C ARG A 576 1.89 31.91 9.64
N GLY A 577 2.71 30.93 10.02
CA GLY A 577 2.60 29.57 9.50
C GLY A 577 1.25 28.93 9.81
N MET A 578 0.74 29.12 11.03
CA MET A 578 -0.55 28.56 11.44
C MET A 578 -1.71 29.28 10.76
N LEU A 579 -1.59 30.59 10.52
CA LEU A 579 -2.54 31.33 9.67
C LEU A 579 -2.56 30.82 8.23
N LEU A 580 -1.37 30.60 7.64
CA LEU A 580 -1.25 30.04 6.29
C LEU A 580 -1.86 28.63 6.22
N LEU A 581 -1.60 27.78 7.22
CA LEU A 581 -2.18 26.44 7.30
C LEU A 581 -3.71 26.49 7.36
N ALA A 582 -4.28 27.36 8.19
CA ALA A 582 -5.72 27.57 8.29
C ALA A 582 -6.34 28.04 6.96
N ILE A 583 -5.75 29.07 6.32
CA ILE A 583 -6.24 29.58 5.03
C ILE A 583 -6.13 28.51 3.95
N TRP A 584 -5.00 27.80 3.89
CA TRP A 584 -4.77 26.76 2.89
C TRP A 584 -5.82 25.65 2.96
N TRP A 585 -6.10 25.13 4.15
CA TRP A 585 -7.08 24.06 4.33
C TRP A 585 -8.52 24.52 4.22
N LEU A 586 -8.82 25.77 4.57
CA LEU A 586 -10.12 26.37 4.30
C LEU A 586 -10.38 26.49 2.79
N LEU A 587 -9.39 26.95 2.01
CA LEU A 587 -9.50 27.01 0.55
C LEU A 587 -9.73 25.63 -0.07
N LEU A 588 -9.02 24.62 0.43
CA LEU A 588 -9.23 23.24 0.00
C LEU A 588 -10.64 22.73 0.29
N LEU A 589 -11.17 23.03 1.48
CA LEU A 589 -12.55 22.66 1.84
C LEU A 589 -13.57 23.32 0.91
N ILE A 590 -13.35 24.60 0.56
CA ILE A 590 -14.19 25.35 -0.39
C ILE A 590 -14.12 24.73 -1.79
N VAL A 591 -12.92 24.40 -2.28
CA VAL A 591 -12.75 23.80 -3.63
C VAL A 591 -13.32 22.39 -3.71
N ALA A 592 -13.30 21.62 -2.62
CA ALA A 592 -13.94 20.30 -2.56
C ALA A 592 -15.47 20.36 -2.44
N ASN A 593 -16.02 21.51 -2.02
CA ASN A 593 -17.45 21.73 -1.78
C ASN A 593 -17.92 23.06 -2.41
N PRO A 594 -17.78 23.24 -3.73
CA PRO A 594 -18.14 24.49 -4.39
C PRO A 594 -19.65 24.78 -4.30
N GLU A 595 -20.46 23.73 -4.13
CA GLU A 595 -21.90 23.78 -3.86
C GLU A 595 -22.29 24.59 -2.61
N PHE A 596 -21.41 24.73 -1.60
CA PHE A 596 -21.67 25.60 -0.45
C PHE A 596 -21.85 27.07 -0.84
N PHE A 597 -21.37 27.45 -2.03
CA PHE A 597 -21.47 28.80 -2.59
C PHE A 597 -22.17 28.82 -3.95
N SER A 598 -22.90 27.74 -4.30
CA SER A 598 -23.55 27.58 -5.60
C SER A 598 -22.59 27.70 -6.80
N LEU A 599 -21.32 27.31 -6.63
CA LEU A 599 -20.31 27.31 -7.69
C LEU A 599 -20.24 25.93 -8.37
N PRO A 600 -19.91 25.86 -9.67
CA PRO A 600 -19.67 24.59 -10.36
C PRO A 600 -18.36 23.94 -9.89
N GLY A 601 -18.18 22.65 -10.17
CA GLY A 601 -16.92 21.93 -9.85
C GLY A 601 -17.03 20.77 -8.86
N THR A 602 -18.24 20.34 -8.47
CA THR A 602 -18.42 19.20 -7.54
C THR A 602 -17.73 17.95 -8.12
N GLY A 603 -16.86 17.32 -7.32
CA GLY A 603 -16.12 16.10 -7.70
C GLY A 603 -14.70 16.31 -8.26
N ILE A 604 -14.27 17.56 -8.55
CA ILE A 604 -12.89 17.86 -8.98
C ILE A 604 -11.90 17.38 -7.91
N ILE A 605 -12.13 17.80 -6.67
CA ILE A 605 -11.52 17.24 -5.47
C ILE A 605 -12.66 16.60 -4.68
N SER A 606 -12.64 15.27 -4.55
CA SER A 606 -13.63 14.63 -3.70
C SER A 606 -13.34 14.88 -2.22
N ASN A 607 -14.38 14.94 -1.39
CA ASN A 607 -14.23 14.99 0.07
C ASN A 607 -13.41 13.80 0.57
N PHE A 608 -13.62 12.59 0.00
CA PHE A 608 -12.77 11.44 0.29
C PHE A 608 -11.27 11.77 0.10
N ALA A 609 -10.88 12.33 -1.05
CA ALA A 609 -9.48 12.69 -1.33
C ALA A 609 -8.94 13.77 -0.38
N LEU A 610 -9.76 14.75 0.00
CA LEU A 610 -9.40 15.80 0.96
C LEU A 610 -9.19 15.23 2.37
N PHE A 611 -10.13 14.44 2.87
CA PHE A 611 -10.13 13.99 4.26
C PHE A 611 -9.12 12.88 4.52
N ILE A 612 -8.83 11.98 3.57
CA ILE A 612 -7.70 11.05 3.71
C ILE A 612 -6.35 11.79 3.76
N ALA A 613 -6.28 13.05 3.31
CA ALA A 613 -5.10 13.90 3.41
C ALA A 613 -5.07 14.77 4.68
N ALA A 614 -6.12 14.75 5.51
CA ALA A 614 -6.24 15.60 6.70
C ALA A 614 -5.18 15.29 7.78
N TYR A 615 -4.46 14.18 7.68
CA TYR A 615 -3.29 13.92 8.53
C TYR A 615 -2.16 14.95 8.32
N LEU A 616 -2.03 15.56 7.13
CA LEU A 616 -1.02 16.60 6.86
C LEU A 616 -1.16 17.81 7.81
N PRO A 617 -2.32 18.51 7.86
CA PRO A 617 -2.49 19.66 8.73
C PRO A 617 -2.52 19.23 10.19
N ALA A 618 -3.10 18.08 10.51
CA ALA A 618 -3.13 17.55 11.86
C ALA A 618 -1.71 17.27 12.39
N ALA A 619 -0.83 16.70 11.57
CA ALA A 619 0.57 16.46 11.90
C ALA A 619 1.36 17.76 12.07
N VAL A 620 1.15 18.77 11.21
CA VAL A 620 1.81 20.07 11.36
C VAL A 620 1.35 20.78 12.65
N ALA A 621 0.05 20.74 12.95
CA ALA A 621 -0.52 21.30 14.18
C ALA A 621 -0.05 20.54 15.43
N ALA A 622 -0.02 19.21 15.40
CA ALA A 622 0.54 18.37 16.46
C ALA A 622 2.04 18.64 16.66
N GLY A 623 2.78 18.82 15.58
CA GLY A 623 4.17 19.28 15.59
C GLY A 623 4.30 20.62 16.31
N TYR A 624 3.45 21.60 15.98
CA TYR A 624 3.45 22.89 16.68
C TYR A 624 3.21 22.73 18.19
N LEU A 625 2.27 21.87 18.60
CA LEU A 625 2.05 21.56 20.02
C LEU A 625 3.28 20.94 20.68
N ALA A 626 3.94 19.97 20.00
CA ALA A 626 5.18 19.36 20.50
C ALA A 626 6.30 20.40 20.66
N ALA A 627 6.43 21.33 19.72
CA ALA A 627 7.38 22.44 19.81
C ALA A 627 7.11 23.33 21.03
N ARG A 628 5.84 23.63 21.31
CA ARG A 628 5.41 24.43 22.47
C ARG A 628 5.67 23.71 23.79
N LEU A 629 5.39 22.41 23.87
CA LEU A 629 5.72 21.59 25.03
C LEU A 629 7.23 21.57 25.28
N ALA A 630 8.03 21.41 24.22
CA ALA A 630 9.48 21.44 24.31
C ALA A 630 10.03 22.81 24.77
N ASP A 631 9.40 23.91 24.36
CA ASP A 631 9.79 25.26 24.77
C ASP A 631 9.56 25.51 26.27
N VAL A 632 8.42 25.05 26.80
CA VAL A 632 8.11 25.08 28.23
C VAL A 632 9.07 24.19 29.03
N ALA A 633 9.32 22.98 28.51
CA ALA A 633 10.22 22.00 29.12
C ALA A 633 11.69 22.46 29.14
N GLY A 634 12.14 23.14 28.08
CA GLY A 634 13.53 23.55 27.86
C GLY A 634 14.10 24.54 28.89
N ARG A 635 13.26 25.09 29.77
CA ARG A 635 13.68 25.94 30.91
C ARG A 635 14.48 25.19 31.98
N ARG A 636 14.51 23.85 31.94
CA ARG A 636 15.26 22.99 32.88
C ARG A 636 16.14 21.98 32.11
N GLY A 637 17.41 21.85 32.50
CA GLY A 637 18.43 21.11 31.72
C GLY A 637 18.20 19.61 31.49
N TRP A 638 17.43 18.92 32.34
CA TRP A 638 17.14 17.48 32.24
C TRP A 638 15.87 17.15 31.44
N MET A 639 15.00 18.14 31.22
CA MET A 639 13.69 17.95 30.59
C MET A 639 13.73 17.50 29.11
N PRO A 640 14.75 17.84 28.28
CA PRO A 640 14.83 17.34 26.90
C PRO A 640 14.89 15.80 26.80
N VAL A 641 15.50 15.15 27.79
CA VAL A 641 15.53 13.67 27.87
C VAL A 641 14.13 13.13 28.11
N LEU A 642 13.35 13.76 29.00
CA LEU A 642 11.96 13.37 29.22
C LEU A 642 11.10 13.54 27.97
N VAL A 643 11.27 14.64 27.22
CA VAL A 643 10.52 14.85 25.97
C VAL A 643 10.87 13.76 24.95
N ALA A 644 12.15 13.37 24.85
CA ALA A 644 12.58 12.26 24.00
C ALA A 644 12.03 10.90 24.46
N LEU A 645 12.03 10.63 25.76
CA LEU A 645 11.44 9.40 26.33
C LEU A 645 9.92 9.36 26.15
N LEU A 646 9.23 10.49 26.29
CA LEU A 646 7.80 10.60 26.02
C LEU A 646 7.49 10.36 24.54
N ALA A 647 8.26 10.98 23.63
CA ALA A 647 8.13 10.74 22.20
C ALA A 647 8.35 9.26 21.84
N LEU A 648 9.33 8.61 22.47
CA LEU A 648 9.57 7.18 22.30
C LEU A 648 8.43 6.33 22.87
N GLY A 649 7.94 6.64 24.08
CA GLY A 649 6.83 5.92 24.71
C GLY A 649 5.55 6.01 23.89
N LEU A 650 5.21 7.21 23.41
CA LEU A 650 4.10 7.43 22.48
C LEU A 650 4.33 6.73 21.14
N GLY A 651 5.56 6.72 20.64
CA GLY A 651 5.92 6.01 19.42
C GLY A 651 5.74 4.51 19.53
N LEU A 652 6.14 3.91 20.66
CA LEU A 652 5.95 2.48 20.93
C LEU A 652 4.48 2.09 21.07
N PHE A 653 3.71 2.90 21.79
CA PHE A 653 2.26 2.75 21.89
C PHE A 653 1.59 2.87 20.52
N GLY A 654 1.97 3.88 19.73
CA GLY A 654 1.48 4.03 18.37
C GLY A 654 1.87 2.86 17.48
N ALA A 655 3.10 2.34 17.62
CA ALA A 655 3.60 1.26 16.78
C ALA A 655 2.78 -0.03 16.93
N THR A 656 2.35 -0.38 18.14
CA THR A 656 1.49 -1.57 18.36
C THR A 656 0.14 -1.42 17.66
N GLU A 657 -0.43 -0.21 17.66
CA GLU A 657 -1.68 0.09 16.95
C GLU A 657 -1.49 0.08 15.42
N ARG A 658 -0.36 0.58 14.91
CA ARG A 658 -0.13 0.67 13.45
C ARG A 658 0.19 -0.67 12.79
N LEU A 659 0.62 -1.69 13.55
CA LEU A 659 0.93 -3.02 12.99
C LEU A 659 -0.30 -3.72 12.41
N VAL A 660 -1.49 -3.42 12.92
CA VAL A 660 -2.76 -4.03 12.49
C VAL A 660 -3.54 -3.16 11.50
N ASP A 661 -3.03 -1.97 11.16
CA ASP A 661 -3.69 -1.08 10.19
C ASP A 661 -3.66 -1.66 8.76
N LEU A 662 -2.65 -2.48 8.42
CA LEU A 662 -2.63 -3.21 7.15
C LEU A 662 -3.60 -4.39 7.27
N ASP A 663 -4.66 -4.40 6.46
CA ASP A 663 -5.75 -5.36 6.58
C ASP A 663 -5.94 -6.19 5.29
N PRO A 664 -5.15 -7.27 5.12
CA PRO A 664 -5.29 -8.17 4.00
C PRO A 664 -6.64 -8.93 4.02
N ARG A 665 -7.26 -9.11 5.18
CA ARG A 665 -8.52 -9.87 5.29
C ARG A 665 -9.66 -9.18 4.57
N ALA A 666 -9.72 -7.85 4.62
CA ALA A 666 -10.70 -7.08 3.89
C ALA A 666 -10.26 -6.72 2.46
N HIS A 667 -8.95 -6.55 2.20
CA HIS A 667 -8.47 -5.89 0.98
C HIS A 667 -7.64 -6.76 0.02
N ALA A 668 -7.27 -7.99 0.40
CA ALA A 668 -6.50 -8.86 -0.50
C ALA A 668 -7.41 -9.45 -1.60
N LEU A 669 -7.12 -9.09 -2.85
CA LEU A 669 -7.67 -9.77 -4.03
C LEU A 669 -6.92 -11.07 -4.30
N VAL A 670 -5.58 -11.04 -4.18
CA VAL A 670 -4.69 -12.18 -4.42
C VAL A 670 -4.28 -12.81 -3.10
N THR A 671 -4.38 -14.13 -3.03
CA THR A 671 -3.92 -14.94 -1.89
C THR A 671 -2.90 -15.99 -2.35
N ARG A 672 -2.27 -16.71 -1.41
CA ARG A 672 -1.32 -17.78 -1.75
C ARG A 672 -1.94 -18.88 -2.65
N PRO A 673 -3.17 -19.36 -2.38
CA PRO A 673 -3.85 -20.28 -3.29
C PRO A 673 -3.99 -19.74 -4.73
N ASP A 674 -4.32 -18.45 -4.90
CA ASP A 674 -4.44 -17.84 -6.25
C ASP A 674 -3.11 -17.82 -7.00
N ILE A 675 -1.99 -17.56 -6.31
CA ILE A 675 -0.65 -17.58 -6.94
C ILE A 675 -0.27 -18.98 -7.40
N ARG A 676 -0.61 -20.01 -6.62
CA ARG A 676 -0.39 -21.40 -7.00
C ARG A 676 -1.24 -21.77 -8.21
N ALA A 677 -2.51 -21.37 -8.22
CA ALA A 677 -3.40 -21.57 -9.35
C ALA A 677 -2.92 -20.84 -10.61
N ALA A 678 -2.44 -19.60 -10.48
CA ALA A 678 -1.86 -18.84 -11.59
C ALA A 678 -0.62 -19.52 -12.18
N ALA A 679 0.24 -20.10 -11.34
CA ALA A 679 1.37 -20.91 -11.81
C ALA A 679 0.90 -22.15 -12.58
N TRP A 680 -0.12 -22.86 -12.06
CA TRP A 680 -0.72 -23.98 -12.78
C TRP A 680 -1.32 -23.56 -14.12
N ILE A 681 -2.04 -22.44 -14.18
CA ILE A 681 -2.63 -21.89 -15.41
C ILE A 681 -1.56 -21.64 -16.46
N ARG A 682 -0.49 -20.93 -16.10
CA ARG A 682 0.62 -20.62 -17.02
C ARG A 682 1.23 -21.89 -17.62
N ASP A 683 1.35 -22.94 -16.82
CA ASP A 683 2.04 -24.17 -17.19
C ASP A 683 1.12 -25.19 -17.91
N ASN A 684 -0.21 -25.07 -17.79
CA ASN A 684 -1.19 -26.06 -18.27
C ASN A 684 -2.22 -25.51 -19.28
N THR A 685 -2.20 -24.22 -19.60
CA THR A 685 -3.14 -23.62 -20.58
C THR A 685 -2.42 -22.92 -21.72
N PRO A 686 -3.00 -22.88 -22.93
CA PRO A 686 -2.43 -22.11 -24.05
C PRO A 686 -2.34 -20.60 -23.77
N PRO A 687 -1.32 -19.87 -24.27
CA PRO A 687 -1.14 -18.42 -24.07
C PRO A 687 -2.33 -17.54 -24.47
N GLU A 688 -3.06 -17.96 -25.50
CA GLU A 688 -4.25 -17.30 -26.04
C GLU A 688 -5.53 -17.55 -25.22
N SER A 689 -5.44 -18.35 -24.15
CA SER A 689 -6.60 -18.65 -23.30
C SER A 689 -7.13 -17.40 -22.60
N ARG A 690 -8.41 -17.12 -22.79
CA ARG A 690 -9.15 -16.06 -22.09
C ARG A 690 -10.01 -16.63 -20.97
N PHE A 691 -9.94 -16.01 -19.79
CA PHE A 691 -10.62 -16.45 -18.57
C PHE A 691 -11.78 -15.52 -18.20
N LEU A 692 -12.96 -16.10 -17.98
CA LEU A 692 -14.05 -15.44 -17.25
C LEU A 692 -13.70 -15.42 -15.76
N VAL A 693 -13.76 -14.24 -15.14
CA VAL A 693 -13.41 -14.02 -13.73
C VAL A 693 -14.54 -13.31 -12.99
N ASN A 694 -14.57 -13.46 -11.67
CA ASN A 694 -15.55 -12.77 -10.82
C ASN A 694 -15.43 -11.24 -10.92
N SER A 695 -16.59 -10.58 -11.02
CA SER A 695 -16.69 -9.13 -11.15
C SER A 695 -17.93 -8.57 -10.44
N PHE A 696 -17.94 -7.26 -10.23
CA PHE A 696 -19.12 -6.49 -9.85
C PHE A 696 -19.11 -5.11 -10.51
N PHE A 697 -20.27 -4.44 -10.59
CA PHE A 697 -20.36 -3.09 -11.14
C PHE A 697 -20.06 -2.03 -10.07
N ALA A 698 -18.95 -1.31 -10.25
CA ALA A 698 -18.58 -0.14 -9.45
C ALA A 698 -19.16 1.17 -10.03
N TYR A 699 -18.96 2.28 -9.30
CA TYR A 699 -19.33 3.65 -9.71
C TYR A 699 -20.79 3.81 -10.17
N GLY A 700 -21.73 3.37 -9.32
CA GLY A 700 -23.16 3.51 -9.59
C GLY A 700 -23.67 2.57 -10.68
N GLY A 701 -23.05 1.40 -10.86
CA GLY A 701 -23.51 0.38 -11.81
C GLY A 701 -22.90 0.47 -13.21
N THR A 702 -21.84 1.27 -13.40
CA THR A 702 -21.37 1.63 -14.75
C THR A 702 -20.09 0.92 -15.19
N SER A 703 -19.26 0.48 -14.24
CA SER A 703 -17.92 -0.06 -14.54
C SER A 703 -17.71 -1.42 -13.88
N PRO A 704 -17.72 -2.54 -14.61
CA PRO A 704 -17.27 -3.82 -14.08
C PRO A 704 -15.82 -3.76 -13.60
N VAL A 705 -15.58 -4.28 -12.40
CA VAL A 705 -14.25 -4.42 -11.79
C VAL A 705 -14.15 -5.80 -11.13
N GLY A 706 -12.93 -6.34 -11.03
CA GLY A 706 -12.72 -7.67 -10.47
C GLY A 706 -12.89 -7.72 -8.94
N SER A 707 -13.36 -8.86 -8.43
CA SER A 707 -13.63 -9.08 -6.99
C SER A 707 -12.86 -10.23 -6.35
N ASP A 708 -11.87 -10.80 -7.04
CA ASP A 708 -10.93 -11.77 -6.48
C ASP A 708 -9.62 -11.86 -7.29
N GLY A 709 -8.81 -12.90 -7.02
CA GLY A 709 -7.51 -13.14 -7.63
C GLY A 709 -7.56 -13.39 -9.14
N GLY A 710 -8.73 -13.71 -9.71
CA GLY A 710 -8.88 -13.92 -11.15
C GLY A 710 -8.53 -12.66 -11.95
N TRP A 711 -8.82 -11.48 -11.40
CA TRP A 711 -8.50 -10.22 -12.09
C TRP A 711 -7.00 -10.01 -12.30
N TRP A 712 -6.15 -10.67 -11.50
CA TRP A 712 -4.70 -10.57 -11.56
C TRP A 712 -4.02 -11.57 -12.52
N LEU A 713 -4.77 -12.47 -13.16
CA LEU A 713 -4.21 -13.47 -14.08
C LEU A 713 -3.39 -12.87 -15.24
N PRO A 714 -3.69 -11.68 -15.81
CA PRO A 714 -2.83 -11.10 -16.84
C PRO A 714 -1.40 -10.83 -16.37
N LEU A 715 -1.21 -10.53 -15.08
CA LEU A 715 0.09 -10.25 -14.48
C LEU A 715 0.75 -11.48 -13.85
N LEU A 716 -0.05 -12.44 -13.36
CA LEU A 716 0.47 -13.61 -12.64
C LEU A 716 0.66 -14.85 -13.52
N ALA A 717 -0.20 -15.01 -14.54
CA ALA A 717 -0.25 -16.17 -15.41
C ALA A 717 -0.04 -15.82 -16.90
N GLU A 718 0.04 -14.53 -17.24
CA GLU A 718 0.13 -14.05 -18.63
C GLU A 718 -1.05 -14.58 -19.47
N ARG A 719 -2.27 -14.51 -18.92
CA ARG A 719 -3.52 -14.89 -19.61
C ARG A 719 -4.52 -13.76 -19.57
N GLN A 720 -5.27 -13.60 -20.67
CA GLN A 720 -6.29 -12.56 -20.77
C GLN A 720 -7.50 -12.89 -19.89
N VAL A 721 -8.18 -11.85 -19.42
CA VAL A 721 -9.39 -11.97 -18.62
C VAL A 721 -10.53 -11.14 -19.21
N THR A 722 -11.77 -11.45 -18.83
CA THR A 722 -12.96 -10.74 -19.30
C THR A 722 -13.11 -9.34 -18.71
N VAL A 723 -12.42 -9.03 -17.60
CA VAL A 723 -12.51 -7.74 -16.91
C VAL A 723 -11.21 -6.93 -17.06
N PRO A 724 -11.20 -5.82 -17.80
CA PRO A 724 -10.01 -4.98 -17.98
C PRO A 724 -9.64 -4.21 -16.69
N PRO A 725 -8.46 -3.58 -16.60
CA PRO A 725 -8.12 -2.63 -15.55
C PRO A 725 -9.03 -1.41 -15.62
N LEU A 726 -9.25 -0.76 -14.47
CA LEU A 726 -10.16 0.37 -14.34
C LEU A 726 -9.89 1.54 -15.32
N ALA A 727 -8.64 1.64 -15.79
CA ALA A 727 -8.22 2.58 -16.82
C ALA A 727 -9.11 2.53 -18.08
N TYR A 728 -9.70 1.38 -18.43
CA TYR A 728 -10.55 1.22 -19.61
C TYR A 728 -11.74 2.21 -19.66
N SER A 729 -12.20 2.70 -18.49
CA SER A 729 -13.26 3.71 -18.38
C SER A 729 -12.82 5.09 -18.88
N GLY A 730 -11.53 5.41 -18.76
CA GLY A 730 -10.93 6.69 -19.17
C GLY A 730 -10.08 6.60 -20.45
N GLU A 731 -9.61 5.42 -20.85
CA GLU A 731 -8.74 5.21 -22.01
C GLU A 731 -9.51 4.76 -23.25
N VAL A 732 -9.07 5.16 -24.45
CA VAL A 732 -9.73 4.79 -25.71
C VAL A 732 -9.51 3.29 -26.02
N PRO A 733 -10.57 2.48 -26.18
CA PRO A 733 -10.44 1.08 -26.57
C PRO A 733 -9.98 0.96 -28.03
N LEU A 734 -9.26 -0.14 -28.34
CA LEU A 734 -8.85 -0.48 -29.70
C LEU A 734 -10.06 -0.62 -30.65
N GLU A 735 -11.11 -1.29 -30.20
CA GLU A 735 -12.34 -1.50 -30.97
C GLU A 735 -13.49 -0.59 -30.49
N ALA A 736 -14.16 0.04 -31.46
CA ALA A 736 -15.36 0.83 -31.21
C ALA A 736 -16.50 -0.09 -30.75
N GLY A 737 -16.82 -0.06 -29.45
CA GLY A 737 -17.86 -0.90 -28.85
C GLY A 737 -17.33 -1.88 -27.80
N ALA A 738 -16.02 -2.09 -27.67
CA ALA A 738 -15.45 -3.03 -26.69
C ALA A 738 -15.88 -2.73 -25.25
N ARG A 739 -16.05 -1.45 -24.89
CA ARG A 739 -16.58 -1.05 -23.57
C ARG A 739 -17.99 -1.56 -23.32
N LEU A 740 -18.85 -1.51 -24.34
CA LEU A 740 -20.22 -2.02 -24.26
C LEU A 740 -20.21 -3.54 -24.18
N GLY A 741 -19.37 -4.23 -24.97
CA GLY A 741 -19.20 -5.68 -24.90
C GLY A 741 -18.77 -6.17 -23.51
N VAL A 742 -17.82 -5.47 -22.87
CA VAL A 742 -17.42 -5.77 -21.48
C VAL A 742 -18.59 -5.59 -20.52
N GLN A 743 -19.37 -4.51 -20.63
CA GLN A 743 -20.55 -4.30 -19.78
C GLN A 743 -21.64 -5.37 -20.01
N GLU A 744 -21.94 -5.67 -21.28
CA GLU A 744 -22.94 -6.64 -21.69
C GLU A 744 -22.58 -8.04 -21.20
N LEU A 745 -21.34 -8.48 -21.41
CA LEU A 745 -20.87 -9.77 -20.90
C LEU A 745 -21.01 -9.88 -19.38
N ASN A 746 -20.61 -8.85 -18.64
CA ASN A 746 -20.70 -8.89 -17.18
C ASN A 746 -22.15 -8.84 -16.67
N ALA A 747 -23.05 -8.15 -17.38
CA ALA A 747 -24.48 -8.16 -17.08
C ALA A 747 -25.08 -9.55 -17.30
N TRP A 748 -24.82 -10.19 -18.45
CA TRP A 748 -25.26 -11.55 -18.75
C TRP A 748 -24.75 -12.57 -17.72
N VAL A 749 -23.50 -12.47 -17.30
CA VAL A 749 -22.93 -13.35 -16.27
C VAL A 749 -23.64 -13.20 -14.91
N HIS A 750 -24.13 -12.01 -14.57
CA HIS A 750 -24.86 -11.79 -13.30
C HIS A 750 -26.33 -12.22 -13.37
N GLU A 751 -26.96 -12.11 -14.54
CA GLU A 751 -28.41 -12.30 -14.71
C GLU A 751 -28.79 -13.70 -15.18
N SER A 752 -27.87 -14.45 -15.78
CA SER A 752 -28.15 -15.75 -16.41
C SER A 752 -27.60 -16.94 -15.64
N ALA A 753 -28.27 -18.09 -15.81
CA ALA A 753 -27.73 -19.36 -15.33
C ALA A 753 -26.48 -19.75 -16.14
N PRO A 754 -25.51 -20.48 -15.56
CA PRO A 754 -24.29 -20.86 -16.28
C PRO A 754 -24.53 -21.70 -17.55
N ASP A 755 -25.65 -22.43 -17.60
CA ASP A 755 -26.07 -23.26 -18.75
C ASP A 755 -26.97 -22.53 -19.75
N ASP A 756 -27.21 -21.23 -19.58
CA ASP A 756 -28.00 -20.45 -20.53
C ASP A 756 -27.33 -20.50 -21.92
N PRO A 757 -28.02 -21.02 -22.98
CA PRO A 757 -27.45 -21.10 -24.31
C PRO A 757 -26.98 -19.75 -24.87
N ALA A 758 -27.63 -18.64 -24.48
CA ALA A 758 -27.24 -17.29 -24.90
C ALA A 758 -25.94 -16.86 -24.22
N LEU A 759 -25.78 -17.12 -22.92
CA LEU A 759 -24.53 -16.87 -22.20
C LEU A 759 -23.39 -17.70 -22.81
N LEU A 760 -23.61 -19.00 -23.05
CA LEU A 760 -22.60 -19.88 -23.65
C LEU A 760 -22.22 -19.42 -25.07
N ALA A 761 -23.17 -18.95 -25.86
CA ALA A 761 -22.88 -18.37 -27.18
C ALA A 761 -22.04 -17.08 -27.07
N LEU A 762 -22.36 -16.22 -26.09
CA LEU A 762 -21.62 -14.99 -25.84
C LEU A 762 -20.19 -15.28 -25.36
N LEU A 763 -20.00 -16.23 -24.44
CA LEU A 763 -18.68 -16.66 -23.98
C LEU A 763 -17.81 -17.14 -25.16
N ARG A 764 -18.39 -17.90 -26.09
CA ARG A 764 -17.69 -18.34 -27.31
C ARG A 764 -17.35 -17.20 -28.25
N ALA A 765 -18.29 -16.28 -28.48
CA ALA A 765 -18.06 -15.11 -29.32
C ALA A 765 -16.94 -14.23 -28.79
N GLU A 766 -16.83 -14.13 -27.46
CA GLU A 766 -15.76 -13.42 -26.74
C GLU A 766 -14.48 -14.26 -26.59
N GLY A 767 -14.41 -15.49 -27.13
CA GLY A 767 -13.24 -16.35 -27.05
C GLY A 767 -12.89 -16.81 -25.62
N VAL A 768 -13.86 -16.82 -24.71
CA VAL A 768 -13.68 -17.34 -23.35
C VAL A 768 -13.51 -18.85 -23.40
N THR A 769 -12.39 -19.32 -22.86
CA THR A 769 -12.02 -20.75 -22.85
C THR A 769 -12.16 -21.37 -21.47
N HIS A 770 -12.03 -20.56 -20.41
CA HIS A 770 -12.02 -21.01 -19.03
C HIS A 770 -12.80 -20.08 -18.11
N VAL A 771 -13.26 -20.61 -16.98
CA VAL A 771 -13.83 -19.86 -15.87
C VAL A 771 -12.94 -20.03 -14.64
N TYR A 772 -12.57 -18.93 -14.00
CA TYR A 772 -11.77 -18.91 -12.78
C TYR A 772 -12.58 -18.36 -11.61
N VAL A 773 -12.65 -19.13 -10.52
CA VAL A 773 -13.20 -18.70 -9.23
C VAL A 773 -12.08 -18.73 -8.20
N GLY A 774 -11.66 -17.55 -7.74
CA GLY A 774 -10.52 -17.41 -6.85
C GLY A 774 -10.81 -17.77 -5.39
N GLN A 775 -9.77 -17.80 -4.56
CA GLN A 775 -9.87 -18.17 -3.14
C GLN A 775 -10.88 -17.33 -2.35
N ARG A 776 -11.08 -16.08 -2.80
CA ARG A 776 -11.99 -15.10 -2.20
C ARG A 776 -13.44 -15.19 -2.72
N GLN A 777 -13.72 -16.08 -3.67
CA GLN A 777 -15.05 -16.39 -4.18
C GLN A 777 -15.81 -15.15 -4.68
N GLY A 778 -15.11 -14.18 -5.30
CA GLY A 778 -15.73 -12.93 -5.78
C GLY A 778 -16.29 -12.01 -4.69
N ARG A 779 -15.89 -12.16 -3.42
CA ARG A 779 -16.44 -11.41 -2.26
C ARG A 779 -15.58 -10.22 -1.81
N VAL A 780 -14.54 -9.85 -2.55
CA VAL A 780 -13.76 -8.64 -2.22
C VAL A 780 -14.44 -7.44 -2.84
N ASN A 781 -14.73 -6.42 -2.02
CA ASN A 781 -15.39 -5.19 -2.46
C ASN A 781 -16.80 -5.39 -3.08
N SER A 782 -17.40 -6.56 -2.88
CA SER A 782 -18.71 -6.97 -3.40
C SER A 782 -19.49 -7.69 -2.29
N SER A 783 -20.82 -7.58 -2.29
CA SER A 783 -21.70 -8.36 -1.42
C SER A 783 -21.61 -9.88 -1.70
N GLY A 784 -21.10 -10.25 -2.88
CA GLY A 784 -21.00 -11.63 -3.34
C GLY A 784 -22.32 -12.19 -3.88
N GLU A 785 -23.39 -11.40 -3.95
CA GLU A 785 -24.71 -11.84 -4.41
C GLU A 785 -24.68 -12.35 -5.87
N ASN A 786 -23.85 -11.73 -6.72
CA ASN A 786 -23.69 -12.09 -8.13
C ASN A 786 -22.34 -12.80 -8.40
N ALA A 787 -21.69 -13.35 -7.36
CA ALA A 787 -20.46 -14.09 -7.56
C ALA A 787 -20.74 -15.40 -8.30
N ILE A 788 -19.83 -15.79 -9.19
CA ILE A 788 -19.88 -17.06 -9.93
C ILE A 788 -19.87 -18.20 -8.92
N ASN A 789 -20.91 -19.04 -8.95
CA ASN A 789 -21.03 -20.19 -8.06
C ASN A 789 -20.34 -21.42 -8.70
N PRO A 790 -19.19 -21.87 -8.16
CA PRO A 790 -18.45 -23.00 -8.75
C PRO A 790 -19.21 -24.33 -8.68
N HIS A 791 -20.14 -24.49 -7.73
CA HIS A 791 -20.93 -25.72 -7.61
C HIS A 791 -21.92 -25.88 -8.76
N LEU A 792 -22.53 -24.78 -9.22
CA LEU A 792 -23.41 -24.81 -10.40
C LEU A 792 -22.64 -25.15 -11.67
N LEU A 793 -21.39 -24.68 -11.79
CA LEU A 793 -20.50 -25.04 -12.90
C LEU A 793 -20.12 -26.53 -12.86
N ALA A 794 -19.88 -27.09 -11.67
CA ALA A 794 -19.52 -28.50 -11.50
C ALA A 794 -20.67 -29.46 -11.83
N GLU A 795 -21.93 -29.02 -11.71
CA GLU A 795 -23.12 -29.81 -12.07
C GLU A 795 -23.47 -29.73 -13.56
N SER A 796 -22.92 -28.74 -14.27
CA SER A 796 -23.21 -28.48 -15.68
C SER A 796 -22.40 -29.37 -16.62
N ALA A 797 -23.03 -29.83 -17.70
CA ALA A 797 -22.35 -30.56 -18.78
C ALA A 797 -21.57 -29.63 -19.74
N SER A 798 -21.73 -28.31 -19.61
CA SER A 798 -21.08 -27.29 -20.42
C SER A 798 -19.69 -26.91 -19.91
N TYR A 799 -19.32 -27.39 -18.72
CA TYR A 799 -18.04 -27.07 -18.08
C TYR A 799 -17.32 -28.34 -17.61
N ARG A 800 -16.00 -28.36 -17.72
CA ARG A 800 -15.15 -29.43 -17.19
C ARG A 800 -14.26 -28.86 -16.09
N LEU A 801 -14.37 -29.40 -14.88
CA LEU A 801 -13.43 -29.08 -13.81
C LEU A 801 -12.02 -29.59 -14.18
N VAL A 802 -11.06 -28.68 -14.28
CA VAL A 802 -9.67 -29.02 -14.63
C VAL A 802 -8.69 -28.77 -13.48
N TYR A 803 -9.07 -27.95 -12.50
CA TYR A 803 -8.29 -27.70 -11.29
C TYR A 803 -9.19 -27.39 -10.11
N GLN A 804 -8.90 -28.03 -8.98
CA GLN A 804 -9.47 -27.72 -7.68
C GLN A 804 -8.39 -27.88 -6.61
N GLN A 805 -8.01 -26.78 -5.97
CA GLN A 805 -7.15 -26.79 -4.80
C GLN A 805 -7.55 -25.64 -3.88
N ASP A 806 -7.62 -25.92 -2.58
CA ASP A 806 -8.21 -25.03 -1.58
C ASP A 806 -9.61 -24.59 -2.03
N ARG A 807 -9.90 -23.30 -2.02
CA ARG A 807 -11.18 -22.77 -2.51
C ARG A 807 -11.07 -22.29 -3.96
N VAL A 808 -9.97 -22.54 -4.67
CA VAL A 808 -9.79 -22.09 -6.06
C VAL A 808 -10.30 -23.16 -7.02
N TRP A 809 -11.11 -22.73 -7.98
CA TRP A 809 -11.70 -23.59 -9.02
C TRP A 809 -11.37 -23.05 -10.40
N ILE A 810 -11.02 -23.96 -11.31
CA ILE A 810 -10.84 -23.64 -12.73
C ILE A 810 -11.63 -24.64 -13.56
N PHE A 811 -12.50 -24.11 -14.41
CA PHE A 811 -13.31 -24.87 -15.35
C PHE A 811 -12.90 -24.52 -16.77
N GLU A 812 -12.85 -25.52 -17.64
CA GLU A 812 -12.80 -25.36 -19.08
C GLU A 812 -14.22 -25.30 -19.63
N VAL A 813 -14.48 -24.38 -20.56
CA VAL A 813 -15.78 -24.24 -21.23
C VAL A 813 -15.82 -25.23 -22.40
N LEU A 814 -16.83 -26.12 -22.40
CA LEU A 814 -16.98 -27.15 -23.42
C LEU A 814 -17.90 -26.68 -24.57
N ASP A 815 -17.61 -27.17 -25.76
CA ASP A 815 -18.55 -27.10 -26.86
C ASP A 815 -19.75 -28.03 -26.58
N PRO A 816 -20.98 -27.64 -26.95
CA PRO A 816 -22.10 -28.54 -26.80
C PRO A 816 -21.84 -29.73 -27.73
N PRO A 817 -22.25 -30.96 -27.35
CA PRO A 817 -22.25 -32.06 -28.31
C PRO A 817 -23.05 -31.61 -29.55
N PRO A 818 -22.55 -31.86 -30.78
CA PRO A 818 -23.28 -31.47 -31.98
C PRO A 818 -24.70 -32.01 -31.88
N ALA A 819 -25.69 -31.14 -32.12
CA ALA A 819 -27.09 -31.52 -32.10
C ALA A 819 -27.23 -32.81 -32.92
N ARG A 820 -27.67 -33.90 -32.27
CA ARG A 820 -28.01 -35.14 -32.98
C ARG A 820 -29.06 -34.75 -34.01
N GLY A 821 -28.64 -34.60 -35.26
CA GLY A 821 -29.54 -34.35 -36.38
C GLY A 821 -30.62 -35.40 -36.33
N GLY A 822 -31.87 -34.96 -36.17
CA GLY A 822 -33.01 -35.83 -36.33
C GLY A 822 -32.92 -36.49 -37.70
N LEU A 823 -32.91 -37.82 -37.70
CA LEU A 823 -33.18 -38.62 -38.88
C LEU A 823 -34.61 -38.40 -39.35
#